data_AF-A0A4S4EQJ1-F1
#
_entry.id   AF-A0A4S4EQJ1-F1
#
_cell.length_a   1.000
_cell.length_b   1.000
_cell.length_c   1.000
_cell.angle_alpha   90.00
_cell.angle_beta   90.00
_cell.angle_gamma   90.00
#
_symmetry.space_group_name_H-M   'P 1'
#
loop_
_entity.id
_entity.type
_entity.pdbx_description
1 polymer ?
#
loop_
_entity_poly.entity_id
_entity_poly.type
_entity_poly.pdbx_seq_one_letter_code
_entity_poly.pdbx_strand_id
1 'polypeptide(L)'
;MKYVLVTGGVVSGLGKGVTASSIGVVLKACGLRVTSIKIDPYLNTDAGTMSPFEHGEVFVLDDGGEVDLDLGNYERFLDVTLTRENNITTGKIYQSVLDKERRGDYLGKTVQVVPHITDAIKNWIEMVSAIPVDGKEGPADVCVIELGGTVGDIESMPFIEALRQLSFSVGKDNFCLIHVSLIPVLGVVGEQKTKPTQHSVRELRALGLTPHLLACRSAQPLLENTKQKLSQFCHVPVGNILNIHDVPNIWHVPLLLRNQNAHDAILTQLDLLSVATPPDLREWTKRAETFDNLTNPVRIAMVGKYVGFADSYLSVVKALLHACIACSLKPLVDWIAASDLEDETAKLTPEAHATAWKTLKNAACVLVPGGFGDRGVKGMMLAAKYARENKVPYLGICLGMQISVIEYARSVLGWEKANSTEFDNETPNPVVIFMPEGSRTHMGSTMRLGCRKTLFQTPDCITAKLYHNSEYVDERHRHRYEVNPDMIDMLEEAGLKFVGKDESGKRMEILELPGHPFYVGVQFHPEFKSRPGRPSAPFLANIFTLASFAIVHMRQYLALAARRTSTHTFTIAVIFITHLRTSAIFKICACSASLCRWSSDSVTLGTGINTLFAFLLGLRLAFSSSFSSCSAIRRASALRAASSARFSFSSSRFLAARDFEPSASRQYWSSLSPATEHRDLCVRLRWLSSVPSPPRLCCSRTSSSASSLQRSPSTSARSVAGSYAKSITL
;
A
#
# COMPACT_ATOMS: atom_id res chain seq x y z
N MET A 1 -9.48 -24.89 -12.35
CA MET A 1 -8.72 -23.81 -11.70
C MET A 1 -7.24 -24.01 -11.96
N LYS A 2 -6.51 -22.97 -12.35
CA LYS A 2 -5.05 -22.98 -12.47
C LYS A 2 -4.44 -22.19 -11.30
N TYR A 3 -3.25 -22.57 -10.84
CA TYR A 3 -2.59 -21.94 -9.70
C TYR A 3 -1.22 -21.37 -10.06
N VAL A 4 -0.96 -20.12 -9.65
CA VAL A 4 0.35 -19.49 -9.73
C VAL A 4 0.83 -19.20 -8.31
N LEU A 5 1.76 -20.01 -7.81
CA LEU A 5 2.37 -19.82 -6.50
C LEU A 5 3.57 -18.86 -6.62
N VAL A 6 3.59 -17.83 -5.78
CA VAL A 6 4.68 -16.88 -5.61
C VAL A 6 5.30 -17.05 -4.22
N THR A 7 6.59 -17.36 -4.16
CA THR A 7 7.32 -17.56 -2.89
C THR A 7 8.46 -16.56 -2.70
N GLY A 8 8.82 -16.30 -1.44
CA GLY A 8 9.95 -15.45 -1.05
C GLY A 8 11.23 -16.20 -0.78
N GLY A 9 12.35 -15.65 -1.23
CA GLY A 9 13.67 -16.21 -0.97
C GLY A 9 14.40 -15.55 0.19
N VAL A 10 15.27 -14.60 -0.15
CA VAL A 10 16.43 -14.23 0.67
C VAL A 10 16.09 -13.30 1.85
N VAL A 11 15.16 -12.37 1.67
CA VAL A 11 14.75 -11.40 2.69
C VAL A 11 13.26 -11.08 2.58
N SER A 12 12.64 -10.68 3.69
CA SER A 12 11.30 -10.08 3.70
C SER A 12 11.31 -8.69 3.04
N GLY A 13 10.16 -8.20 2.60
CA GLY A 13 10.06 -6.86 1.99
C GLY A 13 10.59 -6.71 0.55
N LEU A 14 10.95 -7.80 -0.15
CA LEU A 14 11.45 -7.73 -1.54
C LEU A 14 10.44 -7.24 -2.60
N GLY A 15 9.17 -7.07 -2.23
CA GLY A 15 8.08 -6.77 -3.18
C GLY A 15 7.40 -8.02 -3.73
N LYS A 16 7.18 -9.03 -2.88
CA LYS A 16 6.38 -10.22 -3.25
C LYS A 16 4.95 -9.86 -3.63
N GLY A 17 4.23 -9.11 -2.78
CA GLY A 17 2.88 -8.62 -3.09
C GLY A 17 2.82 -7.79 -4.36
N VAL A 18 3.83 -6.96 -4.66
CA VAL A 18 3.91 -6.20 -5.93
C VAL A 18 4.13 -7.12 -7.12
N THR A 19 5.00 -8.13 -6.99
CA THR A 19 5.28 -9.10 -8.06
C THR A 19 4.05 -9.96 -8.36
N ALA A 20 3.44 -10.53 -7.32
CA ALA A 20 2.24 -11.36 -7.42
C ALA A 20 1.05 -10.58 -7.99
N SER A 21 0.80 -9.37 -7.50
CA SER A 21 -0.27 -8.51 -8.04
C SER A 21 0.00 -8.12 -9.49
N SER A 22 1.25 -7.85 -9.87
CA SER A 22 1.62 -7.54 -11.26
C SER A 22 1.48 -8.74 -12.21
N ILE A 23 1.76 -9.95 -11.74
CA ILE A 23 1.47 -11.19 -12.49
C ILE A 23 -0.03 -11.29 -12.74
N GLY A 24 -0.86 -11.07 -11.71
CA GLY A 24 -2.31 -11.09 -11.86
C GLY A 24 -2.81 -10.03 -12.85
N VAL A 25 -2.22 -8.82 -12.87
CA VAL A 25 -2.53 -7.77 -13.86
C VAL A 25 -2.23 -8.23 -15.27
N VAL A 26 -1.05 -8.82 -15.48
CA VAL A 26 -0.61 -9.30 -16.79
C VAL A 26 -1.52 -10.43 -17.29
N LEU A 27 -1.91 -11.37 -16.41
CA LEU A 27 -2.84 -12.45 -16.76
C LEU A 27 -4.27 -11.92 -17.03
N LYS A 28 -4.74 -10.94 -16.26
CA LYS A 28 -6.01 -10.26 -16.52
C LYS A 28 -5.99 -9.52 -17.87
N ALA A 29 -4.85 -8.92 -18.23
CA ALA A 29 -4.65 -8.30 -19.54
C ALA A 29 -4.68 -9.31 -20.70
N CYS A 30 -4.41 -10.58 -20.43
CA CYS A 30 -4.58 -11.69 -21.38
C CYS A 30 -6.02 -12.23 -21.46
N GLY A 31 -7.01 -11.53 -20.88
CA GLY A 31 -8.42 -11.91 -20.93
C GLY A 31 -8.86 -12.93 -19.88
N LEU A 32 -7.96 -13.34 -18.96
CA LEU A 32 -8.27 -14.32 -17.91
C LEU A 32 -8.91 -13.66 -16.68
N ARG A 33 -9.80 -14.39 -16.01
CA ARG A 33 -10.31 -14.03 -14.69
C ARG A 33 -9.30 -14.47 -13.63
N VAL A 34 -8.95 -13.56 -12.72
CA VAL A 34 -7.91 -13.80 -11.72
C VAL A 34 -8.45 -13.56 -10.31
N THR A 35 -8.16 -14.49 -9.40
CA THR A 35 -8.34 -14.33 -7.95
C THR A 35 -7.00 -14.39 -7.23
N SER A 36 -6.96 -13.98 -5.95
CA SER A 36 -5.75 -13.99 -5.14
C SER A 36 -5.99 -14.64 -3.78
N ILE A 37 -4.98 -15.38 -3.30
CA ILE A 37 -4.91 -15.91 -1.93
C ILE A 37 -3.57 -15.50 -1.34
N LYS A 38 -3.61 -14.87 -0.17
CA LYS A 38 -2.41 -14.56 0.61
C LYS A 38 -2.30 -15.54 1.77
N ILE A 39 -1.15 -16.19 1.85
CA ILE A 39 -0.79 -17.02 3.00
C ILE A 39 0.17 -16.21 3.88
N ASP A 40 -0.15 -16.13 5.15
CA ASP A 40 0.60 -15.45 6.20
C ASP A 40 1.05 -16.47 7.24
N PRO A 41 2.36 -16.70 7.37
CA PRO A 41 2.85 -17.73 8.28
C PRO A 41 2.79 -17.33 9.77
N TYR A 42 2.40 -16.10 10.11
CA TYR A 42 2.24 -15.66 11.50
C TYR A 42 1.10 -16.40 12.23
N LEU A 43 1.18 -16.44 13.57
CA LEU A 43 0.25 -17.19 14.42
C LEU A 43 -1.08 -16.49 14.70
N ASN A 44 -1.16 -15.17 14.60
CA ASN A 44 -2.42 -14.46 14.77
C ASN A 44 -3.48 -14.99 13.80
N THR A 45 -4.74 -15.04 14.25
CA THR A 45 -5.85 -15.52 13.41
C THR A 45 -6.16 -14.54 12.28
N ASP A 46 -5.99 -13.24 12.56
CA ASP A 46 -6.16 -12.13 11.63
C ASP A 46 -5.17 -11.00 12.00
N ALA A 47 -5.18 -9.91 11.22
CA ALA A 47 -4.30 -8.77 11.46
C ALA A 47 -4.89 -7.76 12.46
N GLY A 48 -6.14 -7.94 12.91
CA GLY A 48 -6.91 -6.90 13.62
C GLY A 48 -6.31 -6.47 14.96
N THR A 49 -5.66 -7.40 15.66
CA THR A 49 -5.03 -7.13 16.97
C THR A 49 -3.58 -6.64 16.86
N MET A 50 -3.02 -6.55 15.66
CA MET A 50 -1.63 -6.15 15.48
C MET A 50 -1.44 -4.64 15.59
N SER A 51 -0.29 -4.24 16.13
CA SER A 51 0.09 -2.83 16.18
C SER A 51 0.45 -2.33 14.78
N PRO A 52 -0.03 -1.14 14.36
CA PRO A 52 0.37 -0.52 13.10
C PRO A 52 1.88 -0.28 12.96
N PHE A 53 2.62 -0.27 14.07
CA PHE A 53 4.08 -0.12 14.08
C PHE A 53 4.84 -1.40 13.76
N GLU A 54 4.25 -2.57 14.01
CA GLU A 54 4.92 -3.86 13.84
C GLU A 54 4.65 -4.46 12.47
N HIS A 55 3.39 -4.41 12.03
CA HIS A 55 2.93 -5.09 10.83
C HIS A 55 2.46 -4.13 9.73
N GLY A 56 2.47 -2.82 10.01
CA GLY A 56 1.87 -1.82 9.14
C GLY A 56 0.35 -1.75 9.32
N GLU A 57 -0.30 -1.04 8.40
CA GLU A 57 -1.75 -0.83 8.42
C GLU A 57 -2.55 -2.15 8.32
N VAL A 58 -3.62 -2.26 9.10
CA VAL A 58 -4.65 -3.30 8.94
C VAL A 58 -5.56 -2.93 7.78
N PHE A 59 -5.64 -3.77 6.75
CA PHE A 59 -6.56 -3.58 5.63
C PHE A 59 -7.91 -4.23 5.94
N VAL A 60 -9.00 -3.55 5.62
CA VAL A 60 -10.36 -4.04 5.89
C VAL A 60 -11.04 -4.45 4.60
N LEU A 61 -11.71 -5.60 4.60
CA LEU A 61 -12.49 -6.13 3.48
C LEU A 61 -13.98 -5.85 3.63
N ASP A 62 -14.76 -6.06 2.55
CA ASP A 62 -16.19 -5.74 2.56
C ASP A 62 -17.00 -6.62 3.54
N ASP A 63 -16.57 -7.86 3.74
CA ASP A 63 -17.16 -8.77 4.71
C ASP A 63 -16.71 -8.52 6.16
N GLY A 64 -15.87 -7.50 6.40
CA GLY A 64 -15.31 -7.19 7.71
C GLY A 64 -14.09 -8.02 8.09
N GLY A 65 -13.44 -8.70 7.15
CA GLY A 65 -12.12 -9.29 7.41
C GLY A 65 -11.07 -8.22 7.70
N GLU A 66 -10.33 -8.38 8.79
CA GLU A 66 -9.12 -7.60 9.12
C GLU A 66 -7.90 -8.36 8.62
N VAL A 67 -7.27 -7.88 7.56
CA VAL A 67 -6.27 -8.64 6.82
C VAL A 67 -4.98 -7.86 6.65
N ASP A 68 -3.93 -8.57 6.23
CA ASP A 68 -2.66 -7.98 5.86
C ASP A 68 -2.79 -6.96 4.72
N LEU A 69 -1.88 -5.99 4.72
CA LEU A 69 -1.83 -4.87 3.79
C LEU A 69 -1.63 -5.30 2.33
N ASP A 70 -1.01 -6.47 2.08
CA ASP A 70 -0.83 -6.98 0.73
C ASP A 70 -2.16 -7.33 0.05
N LEU A 71 -3.23 -7.66 0.79
CA LEU A 71 -4.57 -7.82 0.21
C LEU A 71 -5.09 -6.54 -0.42
N GLY A 72 -4.74 -5.39 0.18
CA GLY A 72 -5.01 -4.09 -0.42
C GLY A 72 -4.23 -3.83 -1.70
N ASN A 73 -3.11 -4.51 -1.97
CA ASN A 73 -2.42 -4.43 -3.27
C ASN A 73 -3.20 -5.21 -4.33
N TYR A 74 -3.64 -6.42 -4.01
CA TYR A 74 -4.41 -7.27 -4.93
C TYR A 74 -5.72 -6.60 -5.35
N GLU A 75 -6.51 -6.10 -4.40
CA GLU A 75 -7.76 -5.40 -4.71
C GLU A 75 -7.54 -4.18 -5.62
N ARG A 76 -6.48 -3.40 -5.38
CA ARG A 76 -6.17 -2.19 -6.16
C ARG A 76 -5.66 -2.49 -7.57
N PHE A 77 -4.79 -3.48 -7.70
CA PHE A 77 -4.16 -3.83 -8.98
C PHE A 77 -5.11 -4.62 -9.87
N LEU A 78 -5.84 -5.57 -9.29
CA LEU A 78 -6.70 -6.47 -10.04
C LEU A 78 -8.11 -5.91 -10.21
N ASP A 79 -8.51 -4.88 -9.46
CA ASP A 79 -9.88 -4.37 -9.43
C ASP A 79 -10.88 -5.51 -9.13
N VAL A 80 -10.66 -6.14 -7.98
CA VAL A 80 -11.47 -7.23 -7.42
C VAL A 80 -11.85 -6.89 -5.98
N THR A 81 -12.82 -7.64 -5.44
CA THR A 81 -13.22 -7.59 -4.04
C THR A 81 -12.92 -8.93 -3.39
N LEU A 82 -11.96 -8.94 -2.47
CA LEU A 82 -11.57 -10.15 -1.74
C LEU A 82 -12.40 -10.30 -0.47
N THR A 83 -12.41 -11.51 0.08
CA THR A 83 -13.08 -11.87 1.34
C THR A 83 -12.05 -12.26 2.40
N ARG A 84 -12.46 -12.34 3.68
CA ARG A 84 -11.61 -12.80 4.78
C ARG A 84 -11.01 -14.19 4.55
N GLU A 85 -11.64 -14.99 3.70
CA GLU A 85 -11.23 -16.35 3.36
C GLU A 85 -10.02 -16.35 2.42
N ASN A 86 -9.81 -15.28 1.65
CA ASN A 86 -8.63 -15.07 0.78
C ASN A 86 -7.34 -14.83 1.57
N ASN A 87 -7.44 -14.61 2.88
CA ASN A 87 -6.30 -14.52 3.78
C ASN A 87 -6.21 -15.79 4.63
N ILE A 88 -5.12 -16.55 4.48
CA ILE A 88 -4.86 -17.76 5.24
C ILE A 88 -3.74 -17.45 6.24
N THR A 89 -4.01 -17.65 7.53
CA THR A 89 -3.00 -17.49 8.59
C THR A 89 -2.75 -18.82 9.29
N THR A 90 -1.60 -18.98 9.95
CA THR A 90 -1.33 -20.17 10.77
C THR A 90 -2.39 -20.34 11.87
N GLY A 91 -2.73 -19.25 12.55
CA GLY A 91 -3.76 -19.26 13.60
C GLY A 91 -5.11 -19.75 13.10
N LYS A 92 -5.56 -19.26 11.95
CA LYS A 92 -6.86 -19.63 11.35
C LYS A 92 -6.93 -21.12 11.00
N ILE A 93 -5.87 -21.67 10.40
CA ILE A 93 -5.81 -23.09 10.06
C ILE A 93 -5.76 -23.95 11.32
N TYR A 94 -4.91 -23.59 12.28
CA TYR A 94 -4.75 -24.36 13.51
C TYR A 94 -6.04 -24.35 14.33
N GLN A 95 -6.70 -23.20 14.46
CA GLN A 95 -8.01 -23.08 15.11
C GLN A 95 -9.04 -24.01 14.44
N SER A 96 -9.14 -23.98 13.11
CA SER A 96 -10.07 -24.84 12.35
C SER A 96 -9.84 -26.34 12.62
N VAL A 97 -8.58 -26.77 12.64
CA VAL A 97 -8.21 -28.17 12.87
C VAL A 97 -8.43 -28.60 14.32
N LEU A 98 -8.09 -27.73 15.29
CA LEU A 98 -8.35 -27.99 16.71
C LEU A 98 -9.86 -28.07 17.00
N ASP A 99 -10.67 -27.21 16.39
CA ASP A 99 -12.12 -27.26 16.55
C ASP A 99 -12.72 -28.54 15.95
N LYS A 100 -12.20 -29.00 14.81
CA LYS A 100 -12.58 -30.30 14.20
C LYS A 100 -12.21 -31.48 15.09
N GLU A 101 -11.05 -31.42 15.73
CA GLU A 101 -10.60 -32.43 16.69
C GLU A 101 -11.55 -32.52 17.88
N ARG A 102 -11.90 -31.39 18.51
CA ARG A 102 -12.80 -31.36 19.66
C ARG A 102 -14.23 -31.81 19.33
N ARG A 103 -14.69 -31.59 18.10
CA ARG A 103 -15.99 -32.12 17.62
C ARG A 103 -15.99 -33.62 17.31
N GLY A 104 -14.81 -34.24 17.21
CA GLY A 104 -14.67 -35.66 16.88
C GLY A 104 -14.63 -35.97 15.38
N ASP A 105 -14.38 -34.97 14.53
CA ASP A 105 -14.39 -35.11 13.06
C ASP A 105 -13.29 -36.09 12.57
N TYR A 106 -12.25 -36.31 13.37
CA TYR A 106 -11.16 -37.24 13.09
C TYR A 106 -11.34 -38.65 13.69
N LEU A 107 -12.54 -38.98 14.20
CA LEU A 107 -12.90 -40.32 14.72
C LEU A 107 -11.94 -40.84 15.81
N GLY A 108 -11.45 -39.94 16.67
CA GLY A 108 -10.52 -40.27 17.76
C GLY A 108 -9.09 -40.60 17.31
N LYS A 109 -8.75 -40.44 16.02
CA LYS A 109 -7.36 -40.59 15.55
C LYS A 109 -6.51 -39.40 15.98
N THR A 110 -5.22 -39.64 16.17
CA THR A 110 -4.24 -38.59 16.48
C THR A 110 -4.10 -37.61 15.31
N VAL A 111 -4.33 -36.33 15.58
CA VAL A 111 -4.14 -35.22 14.64
C VAL A 111 -2.67 -34.81 14.62
N GLN A 112 -2.13 -34.55 13.43
CA GLN A 112 -0.72 -34.23 13.17
C GLN A 112 -0.62 -33.16 12.08
N VAL A 113 0.54 -32.49 11.95
CA VAL A 113 0.77 -31.52 10.88
C VAL A 113 0.57 -32.14 9.50
N VAL A 114 1.16 -33.30 9.27
CA VAL A 114 0.92 -34.10 8.06
C VAL A 114 0.09 -35.33 8.46
N PRO A 115 -1.05 -35.61 7.80
CA PRO A 115 -1.64 -34.85 6.70
C PRO A 115 -2.64 -33.76 7.14
N HIS A 116 -3.04 -33.69 8.41
CA HIS A 116 -4.25 -32.96 8.80
C HIS A 116 -4.17 -31.44 8.61
N ILE A 117 -3.05 -30.80 8.96
CA ILE A 117 -2.84 -29.36 8.72
C ILE A 117 -2.64 -29.11 7.22
N THR A 118 -1.85 -29.95 6.55
CA THR A 118 -1.59 -29.81 5.11
C THR A 118 -2.85 -30.00 4.26
N ASP A 119 -3.73 -30.93 4.63
CA ASP A 119 -5.02 -31.15 4.00
C ASP A 119 -5.98 -29.99 4.27
N ALA A 120 -5.99 -29.45 5.50
CA ALA A 120 -6.77 -28.26 5.80
C ALA A 120 -6.36 -27.06 4.93
N ILE A 121 -5.06 -26.84 4.72
CA ILE A 121 -4.54 -25.77 3.85
C ILE A 121 -4.96 -26.00 2.38
N LYS A 122 -4.75 -27.21 1.84
CA LYS A 122 -5.13 -27.53 0.45
C LYS A 122 -6.62 -27.34 0.20
N ASN A 123 -7.45 -27.91 1.08
CA ASN A 123 -8.91 -27.82 0.98
C ASN A 123 -9.37 -26.36 1.05
N TRP A 124 -8.72 -25.54 1.88
CA TRP A 124 -9.00 -24.11 1.95
C TRP A 124 -8.67 -23.39 0.64
N ILE A 125 -7.49 -23.64 0.08
CA ILE A 125 -7.07 -23.04 -1.20
C ILE A 125 -8.06 -23.40 -2.32
N GLU A 126 -8.42 -24.68 -2.43
CA GLU A 126 -9.36 -25.14 -3.46
C GLU A 126 -10.75 -24.51 -3.29
N MET A 127 -11.28 -24.50 -2.06
CA MET A 127 -12.57 -23.88 -1.73
C MET A 127 -12.58 -22.39 -2.07
N VAL A 128 -11.58 -21.64 -1.62
CA VAL A 128 -11.53 -20.17 -1.76
C VAL A 128 -11.26 -19.76 -3.19
N SER A 129 -10.44 -20.49 -3.93
CA SER A 129 -10.18 -20.21 -5.34
C SER A 129 -11.45 -20.29 -6.19
N ALA A 130 -12.44 -21.08 -5.78
CA ALA A 130 -13.72 -21.22 -6.46
C ALA A 130 -14.69 -20.05 -6.19
N ILE A 131 -14.43 -19.22 -5.18
CA ILE A 131 -15.28 -18.07 -4.84
C ILE A 131 -15.06 -16.94 -5.86
N PRO A 132 -16.13 -16.44 -6.51
CA PRO A 132 -15.99 -15.30 -7.44
C PRO A 132 -15.66 -14.01 -6.69
N VAL A 133 -14.68 -13.27 -7.20
CA VAL A 133 -14.18 -12.01 -6.60
C VAL A 133 -14.35 -10.79 -7.53
N ASP A 134 -14.82 -11.01 -8.75
CA ASP A 134 -14.96 -9.99 -9.81
C ASP A 134 -16.42 -9.63 -10.11
N GLY A 135 -17.36 -10.07 -9.26
CA GLY A 135 -18.80 -9.84 -9.42
C GLY A 135 -19.46 -10.65 -10.53
N LYS A 136 -18.75 -11.57 -11.19
CA LYS A 136 -19.30 -12.46 -12.21
C LYS A 136 -19.57 -13.85 -11.65
N GLU A 137 -20.54 -14.55 -12.24
CA GLU A 137 -20.83 -15.94 -11.88
C GLU A 137 -19.68 -16.89 -12.24
N GLY A 138 -19.55 -17.97 -11.46
CA GLY A 138 -18.53 -18.99 -11.66
C GLY A 138 -17.12 -18.58 -11.19
N PRO A 139 -16.21 -19.57 -11.09
CA PRO A 139 -14.87 -19.37 -10.54
C PRO A 139 -13.96 -18.58 -11.50
N ALA A 140 -12.86 -18.06 -10.96
CA ALA A 140 -11.78 -17.50 -11.76
C ALA A 140 -11.05 -18.59 -12.59
N ASP A 141 -10.30 -18.17 -13.61
CA ASP A 141 -9.49 -19.08 -14.42
C ASP A 141 -8.17 -19.41 -13.70
N VAL A 142 -7.58 -18.39 -13.07
CA VAL A 142 -6.29 -18.47 -12.38
C VAL A 142 -6.39 -17.91 -10.96
N CYS A 143 -5.85 -18.65 -9.99
CA CYS A 143 -5.63 -18.20 -8.63
C CYS A 143 -4.14 -17.90 -8.40
N VAL A 144 -3.80 -16.65 -8.14
CA VAL A 144 -2.45 -16.27 -7.71
C VAL A 144 -2.34 -16.46 -6.20
N ILE A 145 -1.42 -17.30 -5.76
CA ILE A 145 -1.17 -17.59 -4.35
C ILE A 145 0.15 -16.92 -3.97
N GLU A 146 0.14 -16.04 -2.99
CA GLU A 146 1.36 -15.52 -2.38
C GLU A 146 1.64 -16.22 -1.05
N LEU A 147 2.79 -16.88 -0.94
CA LEU A 147 3.32 -17.33 0.34
C LEU A 147 4.16 -16.21 0.98
N GLY A 148 3.64 -15.66 2.07
CA GLY A 148 4.32 -14.71 2.95
C GLY A 148 5.57 -15.29 3.61
N GLY A 149 6.35 -14.44 4.27
CA GLY A 149 7.62 -14.82 4.89
C GLY A 149 8.72 -15.17 3.88
N THR A 150 9.70 -15.95 4.33
CA THR A 150 10.79 -16.47 3.52
C THR A 150 10.84 -18.00 3.54
N VAL A 151 11.43 -18.58 2.50
CA VAL A 151 11.68 -20.03 2.45
C VAL A 151 12.83 -20.36 3.41
N GLY A 152 12.62 -21.39 4.24
CA GLY A 152 13.57 -21.82 5.27
C GLY A 152 13.15 -21.49 6.70
N ASP A 153 12.13 -20.64 6.86
CA ASP A 153 11.57 -20.33 8.18
C ASP A 153 10.71 -21.50 8.70
N ILE A 154 10.75 -21.74 10.02
CA ILE A 154 9.95 -22.79 10.67
C ILE A 154 8.46 -22.56 10.42
N GLU A 155 8.03 -21.30 10.41
CA GLU A 155 6.63 -20.90 10.25
C GLU A 155 6.09 -21.24 8.85
N SER A 156 6.94 -21.26 7.81
CA SER A 156 6.52 -21.55 6.44
C SER A 156 6.54 -23.03 6.08
N MET A 157 7.15 -23.90 6.90
CA MET A 157 7.28 -25.34 6.62
C MET A 157 5.93 -26.05 6.37
N PRO A 158 4.87 -25.86 7.19
CA PRO A 158 3.59 -26.53 6.95
C PRO A 158 2.96 -26.11 5.62
N PHE A 159 3.09 -24.84 5.25
CA PHE A 159 2.54 -24.30 3.99
C PHE A 159 3.31 -24.80 2.78
N ILE A 160 4.64 -24.83 2.83
CA ILE A 160 5.46 -25.35 1.74
C ILE A 160 5.14 -26.83 1.48
N GLU A 161 4.99 -27.62 2.53
CA GLU A 161 4.61 -29.04 2.39
C GLU A 161 3.17 -29.19 1.84
N ALA A 162 2.22 -28.36 2.29
CA ALA A 162 0.86 -28.36 1.74
C ALA A 162 0.84 -27.99 0.25
N LEU A 163 1.58 -26.95 -0.14
CA LEU A 163 1.67 -26.47 -1.53
C LEU A 163 2.42 -27.46 -2.42
N ARG A 164 3.43 -28.16 -1.89
CA ARG A 164 4.09 -29.28 -2.57
C ARG A 164 3.08 -30.38 -2.89
N GLN A 165 2.30 -30.82 -1.90
CA GLN A 165 1.25 -31.82 -2.11
C GLN A 165 0.16 -31.33 -3.08
N LEU A 166 -0.23 -30.05 -3.00
CA LEU A 166 -1.18 -29.43 -3.92
C LEU A 166 -0.70 -29.53 -5.38
N SER A 167 0.59 -29.26 -5.63
CA SER A 167 1.15 -29.34 -6.99
C SER A 167 1.01 -30.73 -7.62
N PHE A 168 1.03 -31.79 -6.80
CA PHE A 168 0.80 -33.16 -7.27
C PHE A 168 -0.67 -33.48 -7.45
N SER A 169 -1.56 -33.00 -6.57
CA SER A 169 -3.00 -33.31 -6.66
C SER A 169 -3.66 -32.61 -7.85
N VAL A 170 -3.27 -31.38 -8.16
CA VAL A 170 -3.85 -30.62 -9.28
C VAL A 170 -3.22 -30.98 -10.62
N GLY A 171 -2.02 -31.56 -10.64
CA GLY A 171 -1.29 -31.92 -11.85
C GLY A 171 -0.42 -30.80 -12.40
N LYS A 172 0.57 -31.19 -13.21
CA LYS A 172 1.66 -30.33 -13.70
C LYS A 172 1.16 -29.10 -14.46
N ASP A 173 0.17 -29.29 -15.34
CA ASP A 173 -0.33 -28.23 -16.23
C ASP A 173 -1.33 -27.29 -15.52
N ASN A 174 -1.56 -27.49 -14.21
CA ASN A 174 -2.44 -26.66 -13.39
C ASN A 174 -1.68 -25.89 -12.31
N PHE A 175 -0.34 -25.98 -12.27
CA PHE A 175 0.49 -25.37 -11.24
C PHE A 175 1.75 -24.71 -11.82
N CYS A 176 1.94 -23.42 -11.51
CA CYS A 176 3.13 -22.66 -11.86
C CYS A 176 3.74 -22.06 -10.59
N LEU A 177 5.08 -22.03 -10.50
CA LEU A 177 5.82 -21.56 -9.33
C LEU A 177 6.81 -20.50 -9.73
N ILE A 178 6.68 -19.32 -9.13
CA ILE A 178 7.54 -18.17 -9.32
C ILE A 178 8.25 -17.88 -8.00
N HIS A 179 9.57 -17.95 -8.00
CA HIS A 179 10.36 -17.69 -6.80
C HIS A 179 11.01 -16.31 -6.87
N VAL A 180 10.65 -15.44 -5.92
CA VAL A 180 11.17 -14.06 -5.82
C VAL A 180 12.45 -14.05 -4.99
N SER A 181 13.53 -13.53 -5.57
CA SER A 181 14.85 -13.53 -4.93
C SER A 181 15.60 -12.22 -5.17
N LEU A 182 16.53 -11.89 -4.28
CA LEU A 182 17.35 -10.68 -4.34
C LEU A 182 18.68 -10.96 -5.06
N ILE A 183 19.02 -10.11 -6.03
CA ILE A 183 20.34 -10.04 -6.66
C ILE A 183 21.03 -8.76 -6.17
N PRO A 184 21.79 -8.83 -5.06
CA PRO A 184 22.48 -7.67 -4.54
C PRO A 184 23.68 -7.29 -5.41
N VAL A 185 23.98 -5.99 -5.43
CA VAL A 185 25.21 -5.44 -5.98
C VAL A 185 26.02 -4.90 -4.81
N LEU A 186 27.22 -5.45 -4.60
CA LEU A 186 28.10 -4.99 -3.53
C LEU A 186 28.93 -3.81 -4.04
N GLY A 187 28.75 -2.63 -3.43
CA GLY A 187 29.24 -1.34 -3.96
C GLY A 187 30.74 -1.26 -4.23
N VAL A 188 31.57 -2.02 -3.51
CA VAL A 188 33.03 -2.09 -3.73
C VAL A 188 33.43 -2.82 -5.01
N VAL A 189 32.60 -3.75 -5.50
CA VAL A 189 32.93 -4.61 -6.65
C VAL A 189 32.06 -4.30 -7.86
N GLY A 190 30.86 -3.74 -7.67
CA GLY A 190 29.91 -3.44 -8.75
C GLY A 190 29.32 -4.68 -9.44
N GLU A 191 29.70 -5.89 -9.03
CA GLU A 191 29.24 -7.15 -9.62
C GLU A 191 27.91 -7.60 -9.01
N GLN A 192 26.98 -8.02 -9.87
CA GLN A 192 25.72 -8.66 -9.49
C GLN A 192 25.98 -10.05 -8.88
N LYS A 193 25.65 -10.23 -7.61
CA LYS A 193 25.91 -11.49 -6.90
C LYS A 193 24.70 -12.41 -6.93
N THR A 194 24.87 -13.59 -7.54
CA THR A 194 23.81 -14.60 -7.71
C THR A 194 23.70 -15.61 -6.56
N LYS A 195 24.69 -15.66 -5.66
CA LYS A 195 24.81 -16.73 -4.65
C LYS A 195 23.61 -16.79 -3.69
N PRO A 196 23.08 -15.66 -3.18
CA PRO A 196 21.89 -15.70 -2.33
C PRO A 196 20.71 -16.41 -3.00
N THR A 197 20.45 -16.11 -4.28
CA THR A 197 19.42 -16.80 -5.06
C THR A 197 19.69 -18.29 -5.24
N GLN A 198 20.94 -18.68 -5.47
CA GLN A 198 21.31 -20.10 -5.60
C GLN A 198 21.02 -20.89 -4.32
N HIS A 199 21.35 -20.33 -3.15
CA HIS A 199 21.07 -20.95 -1.86
C HIS A 199 19.56 -21.03 -1.60
N SER A 200 18.83 -19.96 -1.89
CA SER A 200 17.38 -19.90 -1.76
C SER A 200 16.66 -20.94 -2.62
N VAL A 201 17.07 -21.11 -3.87
CA VAL A 201 16.52 -22.16 -4.76
C VAL A 201 16.93 -23.56 -4.31
N ARG A 202 18.12 -23.74 -3.72
CA ARG A 202 18.52 -25.02 -3.14
C ARG A 202 17.60 -25.41 -2.00
N GLU A 203 17.28 -24.47 -1.11
CA GLU A 203 16.40 -24.69 0.03
C GLU A 203 14.97 -25.03 -0.43
N LEU A 204 14.42 -24.25 -1.36
CA LEU A 204 13.10 -24.50 -1.93
C LEU A 204 12.99 -25.90 -2.57
N ARG A 205 14.04 -26.32 -3.29
CA ARG A 205 14.10 -27.67 -3.88
C ARG A 205 14.27 -28.78 -2.84
N ALA A 206 15.00 -28.53 -1.76
CA ALA A 206 15.13 -29.48 -0.66
C ALA A 206 13.77 -29.75 0.00
N LEU A 207 12.90 -28.74 0.02
CA LEU A 207 11.51 -28.84 0.47
C LEU A 207 10.55 -29.38 -0.62
N GLY A 208 11.07 -29.81 -1.77
CA GLY A 208 10.32 -30.50 -2.81
C GLY A 208 9.59 -29.61 -3.81
N LEU A 209 9.85 -28.29 -3.81
CA LEU A 209 9.31 -27.36 -4.80
C LEU A 209 10.42 -26.90 -5.77
N THR A 210 10.14 -26.97 -7.08
CA THR A 210 11.09 -26.50 -8.11
C THR A 210 10.50 -25.30 -8.84
N PRO A 211 11.17 -24.13 -8.85
CA PRO A 211 10.63 -22.95 -9.50
C PRO A 211 10.59 -23.10 -11.02
N HIS A 212 9.49 -22.67 -11.63
CA HIS A 212 9.32 -22.59 -13.08
C HIS A 212 9.87 -21.27 -13.62
N LEU A 213 9.75 -20.20 -12.84
CA LEU A 213 10.30 -18.88 -13.12
C LEU A 213 11.03 -18.32 -11.89
N LEU A 214 12.03 -17.47 -12.15
CA LEU A 214 12.71 -16.69 -11.12
C LEU A 214 12.42 -15.20 -11.32
N ALA A 215 11.87 -14.57 -10.28
CA ALA A 215 11.68 -13.13 -10.23
C ALA A 215 12.84 -12.50 -9.43
N CYS A 216 13.85 -12.02 -10.15
CA CYS A 216 15.08 -11.50 -9.58
C CYS A 216 14.98 -9.98 -9.36
N ARG A 217 14.79 -9.58 -8.10
CA ARG A 217 14.80 -8.19 -7.64
C ARG A 217 16.22 -7.65 -7.61
N SER A 218 16.47 -6.50 -8.21
CA SER A 218 17.79 -5.86 -8.24
C SER A 218 17.68 -4.34 -8.33
N ALA A 219 18.75 -3.61 -8.04
CA ALA A 219 18.76 -2.16 -8.26
C ALA A 219 18.86 -1.79 -9.75
N GLN A 220 19.63 -2.58 -10.52
CA GLN A 220 19.93 -2.33 -11.93
C GLN A 220 19.52 -3.53 -12.80
N PRO A 221 19.29 -3.34 -14.11
CA PRO A 221 19.01 -4.43 -15.04
C PRO A 221 20.04 -5.57 -14.95
N LEU A 222 19.58 -6.82 -14.99
CA LEU A 222 20.48 -7.96 -14.95
C LEU A 222 21.33 -8.07 -16.20
N LEU A 223 22.63 -8.34 -16.02
CA LEU A 223 23.52 -8.67 -17.12
C LEU A 223 23.19 -10.05 -17.67
N GLU A 224 23.42 -10.26 -18.97
CA GLU A 224 23.13 -11.54 -19.62
C GLU A 224 23.93 -12.70 -18.99
N ASN A 225 25.20 -12.46 -18.65
CA ASN A 225 26.02 -13.43 -17.93
C ASN A 225 25.43 -13.79 -16.56
N THR A 226 24.84 -12.83 -15.84
CA THR A 226 24.15 -13.07 -14.57
C THR A 226 22.94 -13.98 -14.78
N LYS A 227 22.15 -13.75 -15.84
CA LYS A 227 21.01 -14.60 -16.20
C LYS A 227 21.45 -16.01 -16.56
N GLN A 228 22.47 -16.18 -17.41
CA GLN A 228 22.99 -17.49 -17.78
C GLN A 228 23.50 -18.27 -16.56
N LYS A 229 24.22 -17.58 -15.66
CA LYS A 229 24.67 -18.16 -14.41
C LYS A 229 23.49 -18.63 -13.55
N LEU A 230 22.49 -17.78 -13.33
CA LEU A 230 21.28 -18.16 -12.60
C LEU A 230 20.60 -19.36 -13.24
N SER A 231 20.51 -19.42 -14.57
CA SER A 231 19.93 -20.54 -15.30
C SER A 231 20.64 -21.85 -15.01
N GLN A 232 21.97 -21.87 -15.14
CA GLN A 232 22.80 -23.05 -14.89
C GLN A 232 22.72 -23.54 -13.44
N PHE A 233 22.73 -22.64 -12.45
CA PHE A 233 22.76 -23.04 -11.04
C PHE A 233 21.36 -23.34 -10.46
N CYS A 234 20.32 -22.67 -10.96
CA CYS A 234 18.96 -22.81 -10.44
C CYS A 234 18.11 -23.78 -11.27
N HIS A 235 18.60 -24.23 -12.43
CA HIS A 235 17.89 -25.12 -13.37
C HIS A 235 16.59 -24.51 -13.91
N VAL A 236 16.61 -23.20 -14.18
CA VAL A 236 15.48 -22.45 -14.77
C VAL A 236 15.91 -21.92 -16.14
N PRO A 237 15.11 -22.07 -17.21
CA PRO A 237 15.46 -21.55 -18.53
C PRO A 237 15.78 -20.06 -18.49
N VAL A 238 16.75 -19.60 -19.30
CA VAL A 238 17.17 -18.19 -19.32
C VAL A 238 15.98 -17.25 -19.59
N GLY A 239 15.06 -17.63 -20.48
CA GLY A 239 13.84 -16.87 -20.77
C GLY A 239 12.87 -16.73 -19.58
N ASN A 240 12.97 -17.62 -18.59
CA ASN A 240 12.13 -17.63 -17.38
C ASN A 240 12.79 -16.90 -16.20
N ILE A 241 13.95 -16.25 -16.42
CA ILE A 241 14.64 -15.42 -15.43
C ILE A 241 14.23 -13.96 -15.65
N LEU A 242 13.21 -13.56 -14.91
CA LEU A 242 12.62 -12.24 -14.95
C LEU A 242 13.43 -11.30 -14.06
N ASN A 243 13.86 -10.17 -14.61
CA ASN A 243 14.47 -9.12 -13.82
C ASN A 243 13.40 -8.11 -13.40
N ILE A 244 13.26 -7.86 -12.10
CA ILE A 244 12.39 -6.82 -11.52
C ILE A 244 13.27 -5.74 -10.91
N HIS A 245 13.87 -4.89 -11.73
CA HIS A 245 14.76 -3.83 -11.22
C HIS A 245 13.99 -2.66 -10.59
N ASP A 246 14.70 -1.76 -9.91
CA ASP A 246 14.09 -0.55 -9.36
C ASP A 246 13.52 0.33 -10.47
N VAL A 247 12.22 0.62 -10.35
CA VAL A 247 11.44 1.42 -11.30
C VAL A 247 10.98 2.70 -10.62
N PRO A 248 10.77 3.80 -11.36
CA PRO A 248 10.39 5.09 -10.77
C PRO A 248 9.01 5.05 -10.10
N ASN A 249 8.12 4.17 -10.56
CA ASN A 249 6.81 3.94 -9.97
C ASN A 249 6.36 2.48 -10.16
N ILE A 250 5.47 2.01 -9.28
CA ILE A 250 5.03 0.61 -9.24
C ILE A 250 4.22 0.16 -10.46
N TRP A 251 3.63 1.08 -11.23
CA TRP A 251 2.85 0.73 -12.42
C TRP A 251 3.72 0.28 -13.60
N HIS A 252 5.04 0.49 -13.53
CA HIS A 252 5.98 -0.09 -14.49
C HIS A 252 6.18 -1.59 -14.32
N VAL A 253 5.91 -2.16 -13.14
CA VAL A 253 6.22 -3.58 -12.86
C VAL A 253 5.43 -4.53 -13.79
N PRO A 254 4.10 -4.37 -14.02
CA PRO A 254 3.40 -5.17 -15.02
C PRO A 254 3.95 -5.01 -16.45
N LEU A 255 4.37 -3.81 -16.83
CA LEU A 255 4.95 -3.53 -18.15
C LEU A 255 6.29 -4.24 -18.33
N LEU A 256 7.11 -4.24 -17.29
CA LEU A 256 8.39 -4.93 -17.21
C LEU A 256 8.24 -6.45 -17.35
N LEU A 257 7.21 -7.03 -16.72
CA LEU A 257 6.87 -8.44 -16.83
C LEU A 257 6.38 -8.79 -18.24
N ARG A 258 5.51 -7.96 -18.84
CA ARG A 258 5.09 -8.11 -20.23
C ARG A 258 6.27 -8.09 -21.19
N ASN A 259 7.17 -7.10 -21.06
CA ASN A 259 8.31 -6.93 -21.96
C ASN A 259 9.32 -8.09 -21.88
N GLN A 260 9.31 -8.87 -20.79
CA GLN A 260 10.12 -10.08 -20.61
C GLN A 260 9.34 -11.37 -20.91
N ASN A 261 8.18 -11.28 -21.56
CA ASN A 261 7.32 -12.42 -21.93
C ASN A 261 6.93 -13.31 -20.74
N ALA A 262 6.78 -12.72 -19.54
CA ALA A 262 6.39 -13.48 -18.35
C ALA A 262 5.01 -14.15 -18.51
N HIS A 263 4.08 -13.49 -19.21
CA HIS A 263 2.77 -14.04 -19.56
C HIS A 263 2.92 -15.32 -20.38
N ASP A 264 3.66 -15.30 -21.49
CA ASP A 264 3.84 -16.46 -22.36
C ASP A 264 4.42 -17.65 -21.60
N ALA A 265 5.43 -17.42 -20.75
CA ALA A 265 6.02 -18.47 -19.92
C ALA A 265 5.02 -19.08 -18.93
N ILE A 266 4.19 -18.25 -18.29
CA ILE A 266 3.15 -18.72 -17.36
C ILE A 266 2.03 -19.45 -18.10
N LEU A 267 1.55 -18.90 -19.21
CA LEU A 267 0.48 -19.48 -20.03
C LEU A 267 0.90 -20.82 -20.65
N THR A 268 2.17 -20.94 -21.07
CA THR A 268 2.74 -22.21 -21.55
C THR A 268 2.78 -23.24 -20.43
N GLN A 269 3.25 -22.86 -19.25
CA GLN A 269 3.32 -23.77 -18.09
C GLN A 269 1.93 -24.24 -17.61
N LEU A 270 0.89 -23.42 -17.80
CA LEU A 270 -0.47 -23.70 -17.36
C LEU A 270 -1.39 -24.23 -18.46
N ASP A 271 -0.87 -24.48 -19.67
CA ASP A 271 -1.66 -24.89 -20.84
C ASP A 271 -2.86 -23.95 -21.11
N LEU A 272 -2.59 -22.64 -21.17
CA LEU A 272 -3.59 -21.59 -21.36
C LEU A 272 -3.43 -20.80 -22.67
N LEU A 273 -2.42 -21.11 -23.50
CA LEU A 273 -2.15 -20.38 -24.74
C LEU A 273 -3.31 -20.40 -25.75
N SER A 274 -4.13 -21.45 -25.73
CA SER A 274 -5.30 -21.60 -26.61
C SER A 274 -6.49 -20.72 -26.22
N VAL A 275 -6.54 -20.28 -24.96
CA VAL A 275 -7.66 -19.51 -24.38
C VAL A 275 -7.28 -18.04 -24.18
N ALA A 276 -6.01 -17.77 -23.87
CA ALA A 276 -5.52 -16.43 -23.57
C ALA A 276 -5.38 -15.57 -24.84
N THR A 277 -5.59 -14.27 -24.66
CA THR A 277 -5.34 -13.25 -25.70
C THR A 277 -3.99 -12.55 -25.45
N PRO A 278 -3.42 -11.88 -26.46
CA PRO A 278 -2.28 -11.00 -26.24
C PRO A 278 -2.57 -9.96 -25.14
N PRO A 279 -1.60 -9.66 -24.25
CA PRO A 279 -1.83 -8.79 -23.10
C PRO A 279 -2.07 -7.33 -23.51
N ASP A 280 -3.25 -6.79 -23.18
CA ASP A 280 -3.56 -5.36 -23.34
C ASP A 280 -3.28 -4.57 -22.04
N LEU A 281 -2.15 -3.88 -22.02
CA LEU A 281 -1.73 -3.01 -20.90
C LEU A 281 -1.76 -1.52 -21.25
N ARG A 282 -2.52 -1.09 -22.26
CA ARG A 282 -2.55 0.33 -22.69
C ARG A 282 -2.89 1.30 -21.55
N GLU A 283 -3.87 0.96 -20.71
CA GLU A 283 -4.25 1.78 -19.57
C GLU A 283 -3.12 1.88 -18.52
N TRP A 284 -2.44 0.75 -18.25
CA TRP A 284 -1.30 0.70 -17.33
C TRP A 284 -0.11 1.52 -17.84
N THR A 285 0.21 1.42 -19.14
CA THR A 285 1.22 2.25 -19.80
C THR A 285 0.90 3.73 -19.61
N LYS A 286 -0.33 4.14 -19.96
CA LYS A 286 -0.75 5.54 -19.81
C LYS A 286 -0.61 6.03 -18.37
N ARG A 287 -0.96 5.20 -17.39
CA ARG A 287 -0.88 5.54 -15.97
C ARG A 287 0.57 5.72 -15.51
N ALA A 288 1.44 4.79 -15.87
CA ALA A 288 2.87 4.85 -15.54
C ALA A 288 3.52 6.11 -16.14
N GLU A 289 3.26 6.39 -17.41
CA GLU A 289 3.76 7.59 -18.10
C GLU A 289 3.17 8.88 -17.53
N THR A 290 1.88 8.89 -17.18
CA THR A 290 1.25 10.07 -16.58
C THR A 290 1.96 10.44 -15.29
N PHE A 291 2.24 9.46 -14.43
CA PHE A 291 2.91 9.70 -13.16
C PHE A 291 4.33 10.22 -13.32
N ASP A 292 5.11 9.62 -14.23
CA ASP A 292 6.50 10.03 -14.48
C ASP A 292 6.58 11.48 -14.99
N ASN A 293 5.54 11.96 -15.67
CA ASN A 293 5.46 13.29 -16.23
C ASN A 293 4.79 14.33 -15.29
N LEU A 294 4.47 13.99 -14.03
CA LEU A 294 3.89 14.93 -13.08
C LEU A 294 4.93 15.96 -12.61
N THR A 295 4.71 17.23 -12.96
CA THR A 295 5.64 18.32 -12.64
C THR A 295 5.14 19.25 -11.53
N ASN A 296 3.83 19.45 -11.40
CA ASN A 296 3.24 20.41 -10.46
C ASN A 296 3.07 19.80 -9.07
N PRO A 297 3.85 20.19 -8.05
CA PRO A 297 3.73 19.60 -6.72
C PRO A 297 2.53 20.14 -5.95
N VAL A 298 1.91 19.30 -5.12
CA VAL A 298 0.91 19.68 -4.11
C VAL A 298 1.37 19.19 -2.74
N ARG A 299 1.50 20.11 -1.78
CA ARG A 299 1.91 19.80 -0.41
C ARG A 299 0.70 19.42 0.44
N ILE A 300 0.75 18.24 1.03
CA ILE A 300 -0.33 17.66 1.84
C ILE A 300 0.24 17.43 3.23
N ALA A 301 -0.31 18.10 4.24
CA ALA A 301 0.06 17.83 5.63
C ALA A 301 -0.71 16.60 6.13
N MET A 302 0.00 15.51 6.40
CA MET A 302 -0.56 14.32 7.05
C MET A 302 -0.24 14.37 8.54
N VAL A 303 -1.25 14.70 9.35
CA VAL A 303 -1.10 14.86 10.80
C VAL A 303 -1.55 13.58 11.48
N GLY A 304 -0.60 12.73 11.86
CA GLY A 304 -0.84 11.36 12.30
C GLY A 304 -0.16 10.99 13.60
N LYS A 305 -0.54 9.83 14.15
CA LYS A 305 0.10 9.24 15.34
C LYS A 305 1.30 8.36 14.98
N TYR A 306 1.33 7.80 13.78
CA TYR A 306 2.29 6.77 13.35
C TYR A 306 3.25 7.26 12.26
N VAL A 307 3.77 8.49 12.39
CA VAL A 307 4.60 9.14 11.35
C VAL A 307 5.97 8.47 11.14
N GLY A 308 6.49 7.75 12.13
CA GLY A 308 7.79 7.07 12.02
C GLY A 308 7.81 5.84 11.12
N PHE A 309 6.64 5.34 10.68
CA PHE A 309 6.54 4.14 9.87
C PHE A 309 5.55 4.36 8.73
N ALA A 310 6.06 4.56 7.51
CA ALA A 310 5.24 4.92 6.36
C ALA A 310 4.15 3.88 6.04
N ASP A 311 4.40 2.61 6.37
CA ASP A 311 3.48 1.51 6.10
C ASP A 311 2.23 1.55 7.01
N SER A 312 2.25 2.29 8.12
CA SER A 312 1.08 2.47 9.00
C SER A 312 -0.06 3.27 8.35
N TYR A 313 0.21 3.97 7.26
CA TYR A 313 -0.78 4.78 6.52
C TYR A 313 -0.72 4.53 5.00
N LEU A 314 -0.24 3.35 4.57
CA LEU A 314 0.04 3.09 3.17
C LEU A 314 -1.20 3.19 2.27
N SER A 315 -2.38 2.77 2.75
CA SER A 315 -3.63 2.90 2.00
C SER A 315 -4.01 4.36 1.78
N VAL A 316 -3.84 5.20 2.80
CA VAL A 316 -4.07 6.65 2.70
C VAL A 316 -3.13 7.28 1.67
N VAL A 317 -1.84 6.93 1.72
CA VAL A 317 -0.85 7.41 0.73
C VAL A 317 -1.21 6.96 -0.68
N LYS A 318 -1.62 5.70 -0.88
CA LYS A 318 -2.08 5.19 -2.17
C LYS A 318 -3.35 5.91 -2.66
N ALA A 319 -4.29 6.19 -1.77
CA ALA A 319 -5.51 6.92 -2.13
C ALA A 319 -5.22 8.37 -2.55
N LEU A 320 -4.32 9.07 -1.85
CA LEU A 320 -3.82 10.38 -2.24
C LEU A 320 -3.11 10.34 -3.60
N LEU A 321 -2.27 9.33 -3.82
CA LEU A 321 -1.57 9.11 -5.08
C LEU A 321 -2.57 9.00 -6.25
N HIS A 322 -3.64 8.19 -6.10
CA HIS A 322 -4.67 8.05 -7.12
C HIS A 322 -5.40 9.38 -7.40
N ALA A 323 -5.78 10.12 -6.35
CA ALA A 323 -6.43 11.42 -6.48
C ALA A 323 -5.53 12.46 -7.15
N CYS A 324 -4.26 12.52 -6.77
CA CYS A 324 -3.28 13.44 -7.34
C CYS A 324 -3.01 13.16 -8.82
N ILE A 325 -2.90 11.89 -9.23
CA ILE A 325 -2.76 11.53 -10.65
C ILE A 325 -3.98 11.98 -11.45
N ALA A 326 -5.19 11.75 -10.94
CA ALA A 326 -6.42 12.18 -11.61
C ALA A 326 -6.47 13.71 -11.80
N CYS A 327 -5.86 14.47 -10.88
CA CYS A 327 -5.73 15.92 -10.97
C CYS A 327 -4.45 16.40 -11.67
N SER A 328 -3.60 15.51 -12.19
CA SER A 328 -2.29 15.85 -12.78
C SER A 328 -1.38 16.66 -11.83
N LEU A 329 -1.39 16.30 -10.54
CA LEU A 329 -0.56 16.90 -9.49
C LEU A 329 0.40 15.85 -8.92
N LYS A 330 1.62 16.27 -8.58
CA LYS A 330 2.62 15.44 -7.91
C LYS A 330 2.43 15.53 -6.38
N PRO A 331 2.06 14.44 -5.69
CA PRO A 331 1.87 14.48 -4.24
C PRO A 331 3.20 14.69 -3.52
N LEU A 332 3.25 15.68 -2.64
CA LEU A 332 4.30 15.84 -1.62
C LEU A 332 3.63 15.70 -0.25
N VAL A 333 3.77 14.51 0.35
CA VAL A 333 3.22 14.23 1.67
C VAL A 333 4.23 14.68 2.72
N ASP A 334 3.89 15.77 3.40
CA ASP A 334 4.63 16.29 4.53
C ASP A 334 4.06 15.66 5.81
N TRP A 335 4.85 14.81 6.46
CA TRP A 335 4.42 14.10 7.66
C TRP A 335 4.61 14.93 8.92
N ILE A 336 3.57 15.00 9.76
CA ILE A 336 3.58 15.76 11.00
C ILE A 336 3.14 14.84 12.13
N ALA A 337 4.04 14.55 13.07
CA ALA A 337 3.66 13.82 14.27
C ALA A 337 2.73 14.71 15.09
N ALA A 338 1.53 14.22 15.41
CA ALA A 338 0.54 15.05 16.07
C ALA A 338 1.02 15.59 17.43
N SER A 339 1.80 14.80 18.17
CA SER A 339 2.44 15.25 19.42
C SER A 339 3.32 16.50 19.24
N ASP A 340 3.92 16.69 18.07
CA ASP A 340 4.83 17.82 17.83
C ASP A 340 4.08 19.15 17.72
N LEU A 341 2.76 19.13 17.53
CA LEU A 341 1.93 20.34 17.49
C LEU A 341 1.48 20.81 18.88
N GLU A 342 1.71 20.01 19.93
CA GLU A 342 1.21 20.28 21.29
C GLU A 342 2.09 21.26 22.07
N ASP A 343 1.47 22.03 22.97
CA ASP A 343 2.16 23.04 23.80
C ASP A 343 3.25 22.45 24.70
N GLU A 344 3.13 21.19 25.12
CA GLU A 344 4.18 20.54 25.91
C GLU A 344 5.45 20.33 25.08
N THR A 345 5.32 19.99 23.80
CA THR A 345 6.45 19.91 22.85
C THR A 345 7.06 21.29 22.63
N ALA A 346 6.26 22.36 22.62
CA ALA A 346 6.79 23.72 22.54
C ALA A 346 7.77 24.05 23.69
N LYS A 347 7.61 23.40 24.86
CA LYS A 347 8.52 23.52 26.00
C LYS A 347 9.70 22.55 25.93
N LEU A 348 9.44 21.28 25.60
CA LEU A 348 10.44 20.20 25.63
C LEU A 348 11.37 20.21 24.41
N THR A 349 10.82 20.39 23.21
CA THR A 349 11.54 20.36 21.93
C THR A 349 11.04 21.48 21.00
N PRO A 350 11.38 22.75 21.29
CA PRO A 350 10.87 23.93 20.58
C PRO A 350 11.11 23.89 19.05
N GLU A 351 12.23 23.31 18.61
CA GLU A 351 12.58 23.19 17.19
C GLU A 351 11.65 22.24 16.43
N ALA A 352 11.30 21.10 17.04
CA ALA A 352 10.37 20.12 16.47
C ALA A 352 8.97 20.74 16.35
N HIS A 353 8.52 21.43 17.40
CA HIS A 353 7.26 22.14 17.42
C HIS A 353 7.19 23.26 16.35
N ALA A 354 8.22 24.11 16.28
CA ALA A 354 8.28 25.18 15.28
C ALA A 354 8.28 24.62 13.85
N THR A 355 8.98 23.51 13.62
CA THR A 355 9.02 22.82 12.32
C THR A 355 7.65 22.24 11.95
N ALA A 356 7.00 21.53 12.88
CA ALA A 356 5.66 20.97 12.69
C ALA A 356 4.64 22.04 12.30
N TRP A 357 4.58 23.15 13.04
CA TRP A 357 3.68 24.26 12.73
C TRP A 357 4.01 24.96 11.42
N LYS A 358 5.30 25.14 11.10
CA LYS A 358 5.71 25.70 9.81
C LYS A 358 5.27 24.80 8.66
N THR A 359 5.42 23.49 8.80
CA THR A 359 4.97 22.51 7.80
C THR A 359 3.47 22.55 7.62
N LEU A 360 2.69 22.55 8.72
CA LEU A 360 1.23 22.64 8.69
C LEU A 360 0.75 23.92 7.97
N LYS A 361 1.35 25.07 8.29
CA LYS A 361 0.98 26.38 7.70
C LYS A 361 1.32 26.50 6.21
N ASN A 362 2.28 25.72 5.73
CA ASN A 362 2.69 25.70 4.32
C ASN A 362 1.96 24.65 3.48
N ALA A 363 1.10 23.84 4.11
CA ALA A 363 0.37 22.78 3.42
C ALA A 363 -0.82 23.35 2.63
N ALA A 364 -1.09 22.75 1.47
CA ALA A 364 -2.24 23.11 0.66
C ALA A 364 -3.53 22.48 1.23
N CYS A 365 -3.44 21.29 1.80
CA CYS A 365 -4.54 20.65 2.53
C CYS A 365 -4.02 19.90 3.75
N VAL A 366 -4.92 19.67 4.70
CA VAL A 366 -4.67 18.93 5.94
C VAL A 366 -5.47 17.64 5.91
N LEU A 367 -4.80 16.53 6.21
CA LEU A 367 -5.42 15.22 6.36
C LEU A 367 -5.12 14.68 7.75
N VAL A 368 -6.17 14.31 8.49
CA VAL A 368 -6.07 13.64 9.79
C VAL A 368 -6.62 12.22 9.62
N PRO A 369 -5.75 11.19 9.61
CA PRO A 369 -6.16 9.81 9.40
C PRO A 369 -6.70 9.18 10.70
N GLY A 370 -7.09 7.90 10.60
CA GLY A 370 -7.47 7.11 11.76
C GLY A 370 -6.32 6.89 12.76
N GLY A 371 -6.68 6.46 13.96
CA GLY A 371 -5.73 6.04 15.00
C GLY A 371 -6.46 5.63 16.28
N PHE A 372 -5.71 5.04 17.23
CA PHE A 372 -6.24 4.57 18.51
C PHE A 372 -5.51 5.22 19.68
N GLY A 373 -6.16 5.29 20.84
CA GLY A 373 -5.58 5.80 22.09
C GLY A 373 -5.50 7.33 22.16
N ASP A 374 -5.02 7.85 23.28
CA ASP A 374 -5.03 9.28 23.63
C ASP A 374 -3.85 10.09 23.05
N ARG A 375 -2.73 9.45 22.76
CA ARG A 375 -1.50 10.11 22.26
C ARG A 375 -1.75 10.94 21.00
N GLY A 376 -1.35 12.22 21.04
CA GLY A 376 -1.39 13.13 19.89
C GLY A 376 -2.78 13.68 19.55
N VAL A 377 -3.82 13.34 20.33
CA VAL A 377 -5.20 13.80 20.10
C VAL A 377 -5.29 15.33 20.18
N LYS A 378 -4.57 15.97 21.10
CA LYS A 378 -4.55 17.44 21.23
C LYS A 378 -3.93 18.11 20.00
N GLY A 379 -2.81 17.57 19.51
CA GLY A 379 -2.20 18.06 18.29
C GLY A 379 -3.08 17.92 17.05
N MET A 380 -3.83 16.82 16.93
CA MET A 380 -4.81 16.64 15.86
C MET A 380 -5.95 17.67 15.94
N MET A 381 -6.45 17.98 17.15
CA MET A 381 -7.44 19.04 17.36
C MET A 381 -6.88 20.41 16.91
N LEU A 382 -5.62 20.72 17.25
CA LEU A 382 -4.97 21.96 16.81
C LEU A 382 -4.86 22.05 15.28
N ALA A 383 -4.57 20.95 14.60
CA ALA A 383 -4.55 20.89 13.15
C ALA A 383 -5.95 21.09 12.53
N ALA A 384 -6.97 20.44 13.09
CA ALA A 384 -8.37 20.60 12.64
C ALA A 384 -8.86 22.04 12.84
N LYS A 385 -8.54 22.66 13.99
CA LYS A 385 -8.82 24.07 14.28
C LYS A 385 -8.14 24.99 13.27
N TYR A 386 -6.84 24.79 13.05
CA TYR A 386 -6.07 25.59 12.09
C TYR A 386 -6.70 25.53 10.70
N ALA A 387 -7.05 24.34 10.23
CA ALA A 387 -7.68 24.16 8.93
C ALA A 387 -9.01 24.91 8.83
N ARG A 388 -9.88 24.75 9.83
CA ARG A 388 -11.20 25.40 9.93
C ARG A 388 -11.10 26.93 9.89
N GLU A 389 -10.23 27.50 10.71
CA GLU A 389 -10.10 28.96 10.88
C GLU A 389 -9.42 29.62 9.68
N ASN A 390 -8.47 28.94 9.05
CA ASN A 390 -7.69 29.47 7.92
C ASN A 390 -8.25 29.05 6.55
N LYS A 391 -9.42 28.39 6.52
CA LYS A 391 -10.08 27.91 5.29
C LYS A 391 -9.21 26.98 4.44
N VAL A 392 -8.34 26.20 5.09
CA VAL A 392 -7.48 25.20 4.44
C VAL A 392 -8.26 23.89 4.29
N PRO A 393 -8.36 23.30 3.08
CA PRO A 393 -9.07 22.04 2.88
C PRO A 393 -8.69 20.95 3.89
N TYR A 394 -9.72 20.36 4.51
CA TYR A 394 -9.59 19.37 5.57
C TYR A 394 -10.33 18.08 5.21
N LEU A 395 -9.63 16.96 5.37
CA LEU A 395 -10.21 15.62 5.35
C LEU A 395 -9.88 14.88 6.65
N GLY A 396 -10.91 14.62 7.46
CA GLY A 396 -10.82 13.77 8.65
C GLY A 396 -11.32 12.36 8.35
N ILE A 397 -10.53 11.34 8.65
CA ILE A 397 -10.88 9.92 8.42
C ILE A 397 -11.00 9.21 9.76
N CYS A 398 -12.13 8.54 10.01
CA CYS A 398 -12.42 7.79 11.22
C CYS A 398 -12.16 8.68 12.46
N LEU A 399 -11.07 8.47 13.20
CA LEU A 399 -10.66 9.35 14.29
C LEU A 399 -10.59 10.83 13.87
N GLY A 400 -10.16 11.15 12.65
CA GLY A 400 -10.13 12.53 12.15
C GLY A 400 -11.50 13.21 12.17
N MET A 401 -12.58 12.48 11.83
CA MET A 401 -13.94 13.00 11.95
C MET A 401 -14.30 13.29 13.42
N GLN A 402 -14.00 12.36 14.33
CA GLN A 402 -14.26 12.53 15.76
C GLN A 402 -13.49 13.72 16.35
N ILE A 403 -12.22 13.87 15.98
CA ILE A 403 -11.37 15.01 16.38
C ILE A 403 -11.99 16.33 15.94
N SER A 404 -12.54 16.38 14.73
CA SER A 404 -13.21 17.58 14.22
C SER A 404 -14.44 17.95 15.06
N VAL A 405 -15.25 16.97 15.46
CA VAL A 405 -16.41 17.20 16.35
C VAL A 405 -15.95 17.71 17.73
N ILE A 406 -14.93 17.09 18.32
CA ILE A 406 -14.38 17.50 19.62
C ILE A 406 -13.81 18.93 19.55
N GLU A 407 -13.04 19.23 18.51
CA GLU A 407 -12.48 20.56 18.29
C GLU A 407 -13.57 21.61 18.17
N TYR A 408 -14.60 21.34 17.37
CA TYR A 408 -15.70 22.26 17.12
C TYR A 408 -16.52 22.55 18.39
N ALA A 409 -16.82 21.51 19.18
CA ALA A 409 -17.48 21.67 20.47
C ALA A 409 -16.68 22.54 21.45
N ARG A 410 -15.35 22.38 21.48
CA ARG A 410 -14.49 23.19 22.34
C ARG A 410 -14.39 24.64 21.87
N SER A 411 -14.18 24.87 20.58
CA SER A 411 -13.82 26.17 20.04
C SER A 411 -15.02 27.05 19.68
N VAL A 412 -16.11 26.46 19.19
CA VAL A 412 -17.30 27.19 18.71
C VAL A 412 -18.40 27.22 19.77
N LEU A 413 -18.70 26.07 20.39
CA LEU A 413 -19.70 25.98 21.47
C LEU A 413 -19.16 26.38 22.85
N GLY A 414 -17.84 26.53 22.99
CA GLY A 414 -17.19 26.91 24.26
C GLY A 414 -17.19 25.78 25.31
N TRP A 415 -17.45 24.54 24.91
CA TRP A 415 -17.43 23.39 25.81
C TRP A 415 -15.99 22.92 26.01
N GLU A 416 -15.19 23.66 26.79
CA GLU A 416 -13.75 23.43 26.94
C GLU A 416 -13.37 21.99 27.31
N LYS A 417 -14.22 21.33 28.11
CA LYS A 417 -14.02 19.94 28.55
C LYS A 417 -14.61 18.89 27.62
N ALA A 418 -15.26 19.25 26.52
CA ALA A 418 -15.85 18.28 25.59
C ALA A 418 -14.80 17.29 25.07
N ASN A 419 -15.11 16.00 25.11
CA ASN A 419 -14.15 14.97 24.72
C ASN A 419 -14.84 13.67 24.29
N SER A 420 -14.04 12.74 23.78
CA SER A 420 -14.45 11.34 23.60
C SER A 420 -14.32 10.58 24.92
N THR A 421 -15.28 9.69 25.20
CA THR A 421 -15.17 8.73 26.30
C THR A 421 -14.05 7.72 26.11
N GLU A 422 -13.44 7.63 24.91
CA GLU A 422 -12.20 6.87 24.69
C GLU A 422 -11.01 7.48 25.44
N PHE A 423 -10.94 8.82 25.50
CA PHE A 423 -9.78 9.55 26.01
C PHE A 423 -10.01 10.10 27.41
N ASP A 424 -11.25 10.46 27.72
CA ASP A 424 -11.66 11.02 29.00
C ASP A 424 -13.07 10.53 29.32
N ASN A 425 -13.16 9.47 30.11
CA ASN A 425 -14.45 8.85 30.49
C ASN A 425 -15.26 9.74 31.45
N GLU A 426 -14.62 10.69 32.12
CA GLU A 426 -15.25 11.56 33.13
C GLU A 426 -15.61 12.95 32.56
N THR A 427 -15.52 13.13 31.24
CA THR A 427 -15.87 14.40 30.60
C THR A 427 -17.33 14.76 30.87
N PRO A 428 -17.64 16.00 31.31
CA PRO A 428 -19.02 16.44 31.48
C PRO A 428 -19.76 16.60 30.14
N ASN A 429 -19.03 16.68 29.03
CA ASN A 429 -19.59 16.87 27.69
C ASN A 429 -19.09 15.75 26.74
N PRO A 430 -19.61 14.52 26.87
CA PRO A 430 -19.19 13.39 26.04
C PRO A 430 -19.77 13.49 24.62
N VAL A 431 -19.06 14.22 23.74
CA VAL A 431 -19.45 14.45 22.34
C VAL A 431 -19.24 13.22 21.46
N VAL A 432 -18.35 12.31 21.87
CA VAL A 432 -18.11 11.02 21.22
C VAL A 432 -18.19 9.94 22.28
N ILE A 433 -19.01 8.92 22.05
CA ILE A 433 -19.33 7.87 23.01
C ILE A 433 -19.09 6.48 22.44
N PHE A 434 -18.86 5.53 23.32
CA PHE A 434 -18.76 4.12 22.96
C PHE A 434 -20.15 3.59 22.55
N MET A 435 -20.33 3.27 21.27
CA MET A 435 -21.61 2.80 20.71
C MET A 435 -21.41 1.58 19.79
N PRO A 436 -20.99 0.43 20.37
CA PRO A 436 -20.68 -0.78 19.63
C PRO A 436 -21.89 -1.33 18.86
N GLU A 437 -21.64 -2.13 17.83
CA GLU A 437 -22.69 -2.91 17.20
C GLU A 437 -23.07 -4.08 18.11
N GLY A 438 -24.37 -4.24 18.37
CA GLY A 438 -24.89 -5.44 19.01
C GLY A 438 -24.94 -6.58 17.99
N SER A 439 -24.26 -7.69 18.28
CA SER A 439 -24.35 -8.90 17.47
C SER A 439 -25.29 -9.92 18.12
N ARG A 440 -26.17 -10.53 17.33
CA ARG A 440 -26.99 -11.69 17.78
C ARG A 440 -26.16 -12.97 17.85
N THR A 441 -25.02 -13.02 17.16
CA THR A 441 -24.15 -14.21 17.05
C THR A 441 -22.92 -14.14 17.93
N HIS A 442 -22.47 -12.94 18.29
CA HIS A 442 -21.33 -12.72 19.19
C HIS A 442 -21.79 -11.98 20.44
N MET A 443 -21.70 -12.63 21.60
CA MET A 443 -21.97 -11.98 22.89
C MET A 443 -20.84 -11.00 23.19
N GLY A 444 -21.17 -9.72 23.36
CA GLY A 444 -20.24 -8.64 23.67
C GLY A 444 -20.39 -7.42 22.76
N SER A 445 -19.70 -6.34 23.12
CA SER A 445 -19.66 -5.08 22.37
C SER A 445 -18.76 -5.20 21.13
N THR A 446 -19.34 -5.59 19.99
CA THR A 446 -18.57 -5.80 18.75
C THR A 446 -18.22 -4.48 18.03
N MET A 447 -17.05 -4.45 17.39
CA MET A 447 -16.59 -3.31 16.57
C MET A 447 -17.48 -3.15 15.33
N ARG A 448 -17.76 -1.91 14.92
CA ARG A 448 -18.38 -1.63 13.61
C ARG A 448 -17.33 -1.86 12.52
N LEU A 449 -17.52 -2.91 11.73
CA LEU A 449 -16.50 -3.48 10.86
C LEU A 449 -17.05 -3.90 9.50
N GLY A 450 -16.26 -3.68 8.44
CA GLY A 450 -16.59 -4.07 7.08
C GLY A 450 -17.46 -3.06 6.35
N CYS A 451 -18.05 -3.48 5.23
CA CYS A 451 -18.88 -2.62 4.41
C CYS A 451 -20.21 -2.31 5.11
N ARG A 452 -20.56 -1.03 5.18
CA ARG A 452 -21.85 -0.54 5.67
C ARG A 452 -22.38 0.53 4.73
N LYS A 453 -23.71 0.61 4.66
CA LYS A 453 -24.40 1.62 3.88
C LYS A 453 -24.51 2.91 4.69
N THR A 454 -24.13 4.01 4.06
CA THR A 454 -24.31 5.37 4.57
C THR A 454 -25.30 6.11 3.67
N LEU A 455 -26.42 6.54 4.24
CA LEU A 455 -27.50 7.24 3.55
C LEU A 455 -27.26 8.76 3.61
N PHE A 456 -27.27 9.42 2.45
CA PHE A 456 -27.17 10.87 2.40
C PHE A 456 -28.49 11.52 2.85
N GLN A 457 -28.39 12.50 3.74
CA GLN A 457 -29.56 13.19 4.30
C GLN A 457 -30.04 14.33 3.40
N THR A 458 -29.12 14.92 2.64
CA THR A 458 -29.40 16.05 1.74
C THR A 458 -28.70 15.84 0.41
N PRO A 459 -29.38 15.92 -0.74
CA PRO A 459 -28.75 15.73 -2.05
C PRO A 459 -27.79 16.88 -2.43
N ASP A 460 -27.96 18.04 -1.81
CA ASP A 460 -27.18 19.25 -2.12
C ASP A 460 -25.81 19.34 -1.41
N CYS A 461 -25.48 18.39 -0.53
CA CYS A 461 -24.20 18.39 0.17
C CYS A 461 -23.03 18.12 -0.79
N ILE A 462 -21.82 18.51 -0.37
CA ILE A 462 -20.61 18.33 -1.20
C ILE A 462 -20.41 16.83 -1.44
N THR A 463 -20.56 16.02 -0.41
CA THR A 463 -20.25 14.59 -0.47
C THR A 463 -21.21 13.83 -1.38
N ALA A 464 -22.52 14.10 -1.35
CA ALA A 464 -23.47 13.47 -2.28
C ALA A 464 -23.10 13.78 -3.75
N LYS A 465 -22.73 15.03 -4.05
CA LYS A 465 -22.28 15.45 -5.38
C LYS A 465 -21.01 14.72 -5.82
N LEU A 466 -20.07 14.47 -4.89
CA LEU A 466 -18.85 13.70 -5.18
C LEU A 466 -19.15 12.24 -5.51
N TYR A 467 -20.18 11.67 -4.92
CA TYR A 467 -20.69 10.33 -5.24
C TYR A 467 -21.79 10.36 -6.31
N HIS A 468 -21.73 11.31 -7.25
CA HIS A 468 -22.62 11.41 -8.41
C HIS A 468 -24.13 11.52 -8.05
N ASN A 469 -24.45 12.21 -6.95
CA ASN A 469 -25.80 12.36 -6.42
C ASN A 469 -26.50 11.02 -6.11
N SER A 470 -25.72 10.01 -5.71
CA SER A 470 -26.27 8.76 -5.17
C SER A 470 -27.06 9.04 -3.88
N GLU A 471 -28.08 8.24 -3.60
CA GLU A 471 -28.83 8.29 -2.34
C GLU A 471 -28.03 7.72 -1.16
N TYR A 472 -27.06 6.85 -1.46
CA TYR A 472 -26.21 6.21 -0.47
C TYR A 472 -24.82 5.90 -1.01
N VAL A 473 -23.90 5.59 -0.09
CA VAL A 473 -22.59 5.05 -0.39
C VAL A 473 -22.29 3.85 0.51
N ASP A 474 -21.66 2.84 -0.06
CA ASP A 474 -21.19 1.66 0.65
C ASP A 474 -19.69 1.78 0.91
N GLU A 475 -19.28 1.94 2.17
CA GLU A 475 -17.87 2.13 2.54
C GLU A 475 -17.48 1.23 3.71
N ARG A 476 -16.15 1.06 3.90
CA ARG A 476 -15.61 0.15 4.92
C ARG A 476 -15.35 0.88 6.23
N HIS A 477 -15.83 0.31 7.33
CA HIS A 477 -15.65 0.84 8.68
C HIS A 477 -14.71 -0.03 9.51
N ARG A 478 -14.03 0.60 10.47
CA ARG A 478 -13.23 -0.06 11.51
C ARG A 478 -13.10 0.85 12.73
N HIS A 479 -14.15 0.91 13.54
CA HIS A 479 -14.19 1.77 14.72
C HIS A 479 -15.22 1.30 15.76
N ARG A 480 -15.18 1.90 16.95
CA ARG A 480 -16.04 1.52 18.10
C ARG A 480 -16.81 2.69 18.72
N TYR A 481 -16.43 3.91 18.36
CA TYR A 481 -16.92 5.14 18.96
C TYR A 481 -17.66 5.95 17.92
N GLU A 482 -18.72 6.61 18.34
CA GLU A 482 -19.64 7.35 17.49
C GLU A 482 -19.90 8.73 18.09
N VAL A 483 -20.35 9.68 17.27
CA VAL A 483 -20.85 10.96 17.77
C VAL A 483 -22.07 10.71 18.66
N ASN A 484 -22.12 11.36 19.83
CA ASN A 484 -23.22 11.20 20.76
C ASN A 484 -24.52 11.76 20.16
N PRO A 485 -25.57 10.91 19.96
CA PRO A 485 -26.82 11.36 19.37
C PRO A 485 -27.49 12.51 20.11
N ASP A 486 -27.34 12.56 21.44
CA ASP A 486 -27.93 13.59 22.30
C ASP A 486 -27.30 14.98 22.09
N MET A 487 -26.16 15.05 21.40
CA MET A 487 -25.45 16.30 21.13
C MET A 487 -25.56 16.78 19.69
N ILE A 488 -26.21 16.02 18.81
CA ILE A 488 -26.29 16.32 17.38
C ILE A 488 -26.99 17.67 17.14
N ASP A 489 -28.16 17.87 17.73
CA ASP A 489 -28.97 19.07 17.48
C ASP A 489 -28.17 20.34 17.84
N MET A 490 -27.49 20.33 18.99
CA MET A 490 -26.63 21.45 19.43
C MET A 490 -25.45 21.71 18.48
N LEU A 491 -24.83 20.65 17.93
CA LEU A 491 -23.74 20.78 16.96
C LEU A 491 -24.25 21.32 15.60
N GLU A 492 -25.42 20.86 15.16
CA GLU A 492 -26.03 21.29 13.90
C GLU A 492 -26.57 22.73 13.94
N GLU A 493 -27.08 23.16 15.09
CA GLU A 493 -27.49 24.55 15.35
C GLU A 493 -26.29 25.50 15.35
N ALA A 494 -25.15 25.08 15.90
CA ALA A 494 -23.90 25.84 15.87
C ALA A 494 -23.29 25.95 14.47
N GLY A 495 -23.64 25.02 13.56
CA GLY A 495 -23.33 25.09 12.14
C GLY A 495 -22.58 23.88 11.59
N LEU A 496 -22.23 22.87 12.39
CA LEU A 496 -21.59 21.64 11.92
C LEU A 496 -22.67 20.66 11.44
N LYS A 497 -22.74 20.34 10.15
CA LYS A 497 -23.85 19.54 9.59
C LYS A 497 -23.47 18.07 9.41
N PHE A 498 -24.38 17.17 9.78
CA PHE A 498 -24.21 15.74 9.54
C PHE A 498 -25.03 15.31 8.32
N VAL A 499 -24.34 15.14 7.19
CA VAL A 499 -24.96 14.93 5.87
C VAL A 499 -25.08 13.46 5.49
N GLY A 500 -24.50 12.55 6.26
CA GLY A 500 -24.56 11.11 6.05
C GLY A 500 -24.84 10.40 7.37
N LYS A 501 -25.79 9.46 7.36
CA LYS A 501 -26.17 8.66 8.52
C LYS A 501 -26.19 7.18 8.18
N ASP A 502 -26.09 6.31 9.18
CA ASP A 502 -26.32 4.88 9.00
C ASP A 502 -27.80 4.57 8.70
N GLU A 503 -28.09 3.32 8.34
CA GLU A 503 -29.46 2.88 8.05
C GLU A 503 -30.42 3.02 9.23
N SER A 504 -29.91 3.07 10.47
CA SER A 504 -30.73 3.30 11.66
C SER A 504 -31.04 4.79 11.91
N GLY A 505 -30.34 5.69 11.22
CA GLY A 505 -30.41 7.14 11.43
C GLY A 505 -29.80 7.63 12.74
N LYS A 506 -29.20 6.74 13.54
CA LYS A 506 -28.64 7.06 14.86
C LYS A 506 -27.17 7.46 14.81
N ARG A 507 -26.41 6.87 13.88
CA ARG A 507 -24.97 7.13 13.76
C ARG A 507 -24.72 8.14 12.66
N MET A 508 -23.93 9.15 12.98
CA MET A 508 -23.49 10.16 12.02
C MET A 508 -22.20 9.67 11.37
N GLU A 509 -22.21 9.53 10.05
CA GLU A 509 -21.10 8.91 9.29
C GLU A 509 -20.32 9.94 8.47
N ILE A 510 -20.93 11.09 8.16
CA ILE A 510 -20.32 12.15 7.35
C ILE A 510 -20.68 13.50 7.96
N LEU A 511 -19.66 14.31 8.28
CA LEU A 511 -19.80 15.71 8.65
C LEU A 511 -19.31 16.64 7.53
N GLU A 512 -19.96 17.79 7.41
CA GLU A 512 -19.54 18.90 6.57
C GLU A 512 -19.66 20.22 7.35
N LEU A 513 -18.77 21.17 7.08
CA LEU A 513 -18.88 22.53 7.60
C LEU A 513 -19.29 23.51 6.47
N PRO A 514 -20.56 23.93 6.42
CA PRO A 514 -21.02 24.95 5.48
C PRO A 514 -20.19 26.24 5.55
N GLY A 515 -19.93 26.85 4.39
CA GLY A 515 -19.13 28.07 4.30
C GLY A 515 -17.60 27.86 4.44
N HIS A 516 -17.14 26.62 4.54
CA HIS A 516 -15.74 26.26 4.35
C HIS A 516 -15.52 25.69 2.93
N PRO A 517 -14.42 26.00 2.23
CA PRO A 517 -14.22 25.54 0.85
C PRO A 517 -14.25 24.01 0.68
N PHE A 518 -13.63 23.30 1.62
CA PHE A 518 -13.73 21.85 1.78
C PHE A 518 -13.38 21.47 3.21
N TYR A 519 -14.35 21.03 4.00
CA TYR A 519 -14.12 20.55 5.36
C TYR A 519 -15.06 19.39 5.60
N VAL A 520 -14.52 18.19 5.39
CA VAL A 520 -15.29 16.94 5.41
C VAL A 520 -14.62 15.99 6.41
N GLY A 521 -15.43 15.41 7.28
CA GLY A 521 -15.04 14.29 8.13
C GLY A 521 -15.88 13.09 7.79
N VAL A 522 -15.27 11.93 7.62
CA VAL A 522 -15.96 10.67 7.36
C VAL A 522 -15.56 9.65 8.41
N GLN A 523 -16.53 8.87 8.88
CA GLN A 523 -16.30 7.85 9.90
C GLN A 523 -15.78 6.53 9.28
N PHE A 524 -16.12 6.26 8.02
CA PHE A 524 -15.55 5.16 7.24
C PHE A 524 -14.12 5.47 6.78
N HIS A 525 -13.47 4.46 6.19
CA HIS A 525 -12.13 4.50 5.62
C HIS A 525 -12.19 4.53 4.07
N PRO A 526 -12.31 5.73 3.45
CA PRO A 526 -12.41 5.88 1.99
C PRO A 526 -11.17 5.36 1.23
N GLU A 527 -10.04 5.16 1.90
CA GLU A 527 -8.77 4.72 1.33
C GLU A 527 -8.77 3.25 0.88
N PHE A 528 -9.61 2.40 1.48
CA PHE A 528 -9.66 0.97 1.17
C PHE A 528 -10.33 0.69 -0.18
N LYS A 529 -11.33 1.48 -0.56
CA LYS A 529 -12.03 1.36 -1.86
C LYS A 529 -11.41 2.18 -2.98
N SER A 530 -10.36 2.96 -2.70
CA SER A 530 -9.64 3.71 -3.75
C SER A 530 -8.96 2.76 -4.75
N ARG A 531 -9.17 2.97 -6.05
CA ARG A 531 -8.53 2.22 -7.14
C ARG A 531 -7.75 3.18 -8.05
N PRO A 532 -6.68 2.72 -8.73
CA PRO A 532 -5.91 3.57 -9.64
C PRO A 532 -6.74 4.20 -10.79
N GLY A 533 -7.75 3.50 -11.30
CA GLY A 533 -8.67 4.01 -12.34
C GLY A 533 -9.94 4.67 -11.79
N ARG A 534 -10.21 4.52 -10.49
CA ARG A 534 -11.38 5.06 -9.78
C ARG A 534 -10.93 5.56 -8.41
N PRO A 535 -10.34 6.76 -8.34
CA PRO A 535 -9.85 7.32 -7.08
C PRO A 535 -11.03 7.54 -6.12
N SER A 536 -10.75 7.41 -4.83
CA SER A 536 -11.76 7.64 -3.79
C SER A 536 -12.25 9.10 -3.80
N ALA A 537 -13.56 9.28 -3.72
CA ALA A 537 -14.24 10.56 -3.89
C ALA A 537 -13.82 11.64 -2.86
N PRO A 538 -13.76 11.36 -1.54
CA PRO A 538 -13.30 12.34 -0.56
C PRO A 538 -11.85 12.80 -0.79
N PHE A 539 -10.97 11.88 -1.20
CA PHE A 539 -9.59 12.20 -1.55
C PHE A 539 -9.51 13.06 -2.81
N LEU A 540 -10.25 12.68 -3.86
CA LEU A 540 -10.29 13.44 -5.12
C LEU A 540 -10.76 14.88 -4.87
N ALA A 541 -11.81 15.06 -4.07
CA ALA A 541 -12.36 16.37 -3.75
C ALA A 541 -11.39 17.25 -2.95
N ASN A 542 -10.74 16.68 -1.94
CA ASN A 542 -9.75 17.38 -1.13
C ASN A 542 -8.60 17.94 -2.00
N ILE A 543 -8.17 17.16 -3.01
CA ILE A 543 -7.14 17.61 -3.97
C ILE A 543 -7.72 18.56 -5.04
N PHE A 544 -8.92 18.29 -5.55
CA PHE A 544 -9.52 19.06 -6.64
C PHE A 544 -9.92 20.48 -6.23
N THR A 545 -10.36 20.68 -4.98
CA THR A 545 -10.64 22.02 -4.46
C THR A 545 -9.41 22.92 -4.58
N LEU A 546 -8.20 22.38 -4.32
CA LEU A 546 -6.92 23.09 -4.50
C LEU A 546 -6.66 23.49 -5.96
N ALA A 547 -6.88 22.56 -6.90
CA ALA A 547 -6.70 22.81 -8.32
C ALA A 547 -7.66 23.89 -8.84
N SER A 548 -8.90 23.89 -8.33
CA SER A 548 -9.91 24.89 -8.65
C SER A 548 -9.56 26.26 -8.09
N PHE A 549 -9.04 26.36 -6.87
CA PHE A 549 -8.52 27.62 -6.32
C PHE A 549 -7.34 28.15 -7.14
N ALA A 550 -6.40 27.29 -7.57
CA ALA A 550 -5.30 27.69 -8.43
C ALA A 550 -5.77 28.24 -9.78
N ILE A 551 -6.77 27.61 -10.42
CA ILE A 551 -7.35 28.07 -11.69
C ILE A 551 -8.13 29.38 -11.51
N VAL A 552 -8.91 29.52 -10.44
CA VAL A 552 -9.68 30.74 -10.14
C VAL A 552 -8.75 31.90 -9.78
N HIS A 553 -7.71 31.68 -8.97
CA HIS A 553 -6.72 32.70 -8.66
C HIS A 553 -5.88 33.07 -9.89
N MET A 554 -5.50 32.12 -10.74
CA MET A 554 -4.80 32.43 -11.99
C MET A 554 -5.68 33.25 -12.93
N ARG A 555 -7.00 32.98 -13.01
CA ARG A 555 -7.96 33.80 -13.75
C ARG A 555 -8.13 35.21 -13.17
N GLN A 556 -8.21 35.34 -11.85
CA GLN A 556 -8.27 36.66 -11.19
C GLN A 556 -6.96 37.44 -11.36
N TYR A 557 -5.82 36.77 -11.30
CA TYR A 557 -4.50 37.38 -11.51
C TYR A 557 -4.32 37.82 -12.98
N LEU A 558 -4.76 37.00 -13.94
CA LEU A 558 -4.79 37.36 -15.36
C LEU A 558 -5.80 38.48 -15.64
N ALA A 559 -6.94 38.51 -14.96
CA ALA A 559 -7.92 39.60 -15.07
C ALA A 559 -7.40 40.91 -14.45
N LEU A 560 -6.64 40.83 -13.35
CA LEU A 560 -5.96 41.97 -12.73
C LEU A 560 -4.77 42.46 -13.58
N ALA A 561 -4.02 41.54 -14.19
CA ALA A 561 -2.97 41.85 -15.15
C ALA A 561 -3.53 42.51 -16.42
N ALA A 562 -4.67 42.01 -16.92
CA ALA A 562 -5.39 42.60 -18.06
C ALA A 562 -5.99 43.99 -17.76
N ARG A 563 -6.23 44.34 -16.49
CA ARG A 563 -6.64 45.68 -16.06
C ARG A 563 -5.47 46.66 -15.91
N ARG A 564 -4.22 46.17 -15.85
CA ARG A 564 -3.00 47.00 -15.70
C ARG A 564 -2.28 47.29 -17.02
N THR A 565 -2.60 46.59 -18.10
CA THR A 565 -2.02 46.85 -19.41
C THR A 565 -3.03 47.57 -20.31
N SER A 566 -2.94 48.90 -20.38
CA SER A 566 -3.70 49.65 -21.37
C SER A 566 -3.06 49.48 -22.76
N THR A 567 -3.92 49.22 -23.74
CA THR A 567 -3.77 49.57 -25.17
C THR A 567 -2.52 49.07 -25.90
N HIS A 568 -2.62 47.85 -26.48
CA HIS A 568 -2.30 47.52 -27.90
C HIS A 568 -2.01 46.03 -28.19
N THR A 569 -2.27 45.11 -27.26
CA THR A 569 -2.08 43.66 -27.48
C THR A 569 -3.36 42.83 -27.32
N PHE A 570 -4.53 43.41 -27.62
CA PHE A 570 -5.81 42.73 -27.43
C PHE A 570 -6.15 41.71 -28.54
N THR A 571 -5.57 41.81 -29.72
CA THR A 571 -5.95 40.96 -30.87
C THR A 571 -5.24 39.60 -30.89
N ILE A 572 -4.07 39.46 -30.25
CA ILE A 572 -3.30 38.20 -30.27
C ILE A 572 -3.68 37.26 -29.11
N ALA A 573 -4.10 37.82 -27.96
CA ALA A 573 -4.46 37.02 -26.78
C ALA A 573 -5.81 36.29 -26.93
N VAL A 574 -6.77 36.88 -27.63
CA VAL A 574 -8.09 36.25 -27.86
C VAL A 574 -7.98 35.02 -28.76
N ILE A 575 -7.07 35.03 -29.74
CA ILE A 575 -6.84 33.90 -30.65
C ILE A 575 -6.21 32.70 -29.91
N PHE A 576 -5.31 32.95 -28.94
CA PHE A 576 -4.70 31.90 -28.12
C PHE A 576 -5.71 31.22 -27.18
N ILE A 577 -6.69 31.98 -26.67
CA ILE A 577 -7.75 31.45 -25.79
C ILE A 577 -8.75 30.57 -26.57
N THR A 578 -9.03 30.89 -27.83
CA THR A 578 -9.89 30.03 -28.68
C THR A 578 -9.21 28.72 -29.09
N HIS A 579 -7.89 28.68 -29.27
CA HIS A 579 -7.19 27.43 -29.61
C HIS A 579 -7.04 26.45 -28.44
N LEU A 580 -7.06 26.92 -27.20
CA LEU A 580 -7.11 26.06 -26.02
C LEU A 580 -8.49 25.45 -25.76
N ARG A 581 -9.56 25.97 -26.41
CA ARG A 581 -10.92 25.41 -26.31
C ARG A 581 -11.17 24.20 -27.22
N THR A 582 -10.40 24.02 -28.30
CA THR A 582 -10.68 22.99 -29.32
C THR A 582 -9.88 21.69 -29.18
N SER A 583 -8.91 21.61 -28.26
CA SER A 583 -8.09 20.40 -28.09
C SER A 583 -8.52 19.50 -26.92
N ALA A 584 -9.59 19.85 -26.19
CA ALA A 584 -10.02 19.13 -24.99
C ALA A 584 -11.47 18.60 -25.03
N ILE A 585 -12.22 18.82 -26.11
CA ILE A 585 -13.60 18.33 -26.25
C ILE A 585 -13.81 17.84 -27.68
N PHE A 586 -13.52 16.55 -27.92
CA PHE A 586 -14.23 15.65 -28.84
C PHE A 586 -13.43 14.33 -28.96
N LYS A 587 -13.89 13.28 -28.28
CA LYS A 587 -13.91 11.88 -28.76
C LYS A 587 -14.43 10.96 -27.64
N ILE A 588 -15.74 10.70 -27.66
CA ILE A 588 -16.40 9.39 -27.47
C ILE A 588 -17.87 9.54 -27.92
N CYS A 589 -18.39 8.49 -28.58
CA CYS A 589 -19.67 8.31 -29.29
C CYS A 589 -19.67 8.80 -30.76
N ALA A 590 -19.97 8.00 -31.79
CA ALA A 590 -20.47 6.63 -31.89
C ALA A 590 -20.07 5.99 -33.24
N CYS A 591 -20.10 4.66 -33.27
CA CYS A 591 -19.89 3.81 -34.44
C CYS A 591 -21.24 3.52 -35.11
N SER A 592 -21.38 3.71 -36.43
CA SER A 592 -21.93 2.74 -37.40
C SER A 592 -22.39 3.38 -38.72
N ALA A 593 -21.79 2.90 -39.82
CA ALA A 593 -22.33 2.69 -41.17
C ALA A 593 -23.15 3.80 -41.86
N SER A 594 -22.64 4.32 -42.98
CA SER A 594 -23.15 4.04 -44.35
C SER A 594 -22.56 5.00 -45.40
N LEU A 595 -22.45 4.47 -46.64
CA LEU A 595 -22.27 5.15 -47.94
C LEU A 595 -20.84 5.44 -48.43
N CYS A 596 -20.31 4.40 -49.10
CA CYS A 596 -19.76 4.40 -50.45
C CYS A 596 -19.80 5.71 -51.27
N ARG A 597 -18.72 5.87 -52.06
CA ARG A 597 -18.63 6.26 -53.49
C ARG A 597 -18.17 7.69 -53.87
N TRP A 598 -17.32 7.67 -54.91
CA TRP A 598 -16.80 8.72 -55.81
C TRP A 598 -15.51 9.43 -55.37
N SER A 599 -14.32 9.15 -55.91
CA SER A 599 -13.78 9.12 -57.30
C SER A 599 -13.46 10.50 -57.89
N SER A 600 -12.15 10.70 -58.13
CA SER A 600 -11.51 11.38 -59.28
C SER A 600 -11.92 12.82 -59.61
N ASP A 601 -10.99 13.79 -59.46
CA ASP A 601 -10.16 14.26 -60.58
C ASP A 601 -9.27 15.47 -60.20
N SER A 602 -8.40 15.81 -61.14
CA SER A 602 -7.05 16.34 -60.98
C SER A 602 -6.91 17.80 -61.46
N VAL A 603 -5.78 18.44 -61.10
CA VAL A 603 -5.02 19.48 -61.86
C VAL A 603 -5.09 20.97 -61.41
N THR A 604 -3.99 21.35 -60.72
CA THR A 604 -3.15 22.58 -60.71
C THR A 604 -3.70 24.01 -60.55
N LEU A 605 -3.14 24.72 -59.56
CA LEU A 605 -2.20 25.87 -59.62
C LEU A 605 -2.08 26.38 -58.15
N GLY A 606 -0.95 26.62 -57.49
CA GLY A 606 0.34 27.12 -57.95
C GLY A 606 0.59 28.54 -57.41
N THR A 607 0.73 28.72 -56.07
CA THR A 607 1.52 29.77 -55.36
C THR A 607 1.17 29.77 -53.87
N GLY A 608 2.11 29.42 -52.97
CA GLY A 608 1.84 29.54 -51.52
C GLY A 608 2.77 28.82 -50.54
N ILE A 609 3.95 28.33 -50.95
CA ILE A 609 4.84 27.55 -50.06
C ILE A 609 6.10 28.33 -49.60
N ASN A 610 6.37 29.53 -50.13
CA ASN A 610 7.55 30.31 -49.71
C ASN A 610 7.34 31.32 -48.57
N THR A 611 6.11 31.47 -48.04
CA THR A 611 5.84 32.44 -46.95
C THR A 611 5.79 31.80 -45.56
N LEU A 612 5.60 30.48 -45.47
CA LEU A 612 5.50 29.77 -44.19
C LEU A 612 6.88 29.35 -43.64
N PHE A 613 7.85 29.12 -44.52
CA PHE A 613 9.21 28.73 -44.14
C PHE A 613 10.04 29.92 -43.60
N ALA A 614 9.78 31.15 -44.07
CA ALA A 614 10.43 32.36 -43.56
C ALA A 614 9.92 32.78 -42.17
N PHE A 615 8.65 32.50 -41.86
CA PHE A 615 8.05 32.83 -40.56
C PHE A 615 8.54 31.91 -39.43
N LEU A 616 8.76 30.63 -39.73
CA LEU A 616 9.27 29.64 -38.76
C LEU A 616 10.78 29.73 -38.51
N LEU A 617 11.55 30.29 -39.45
CA LEU A 617 12.99 30.57 -39.25
C LEU A 617 13.21 31.87 -38.44
N GLY A 618 12.31 32.85 -38.54
CA GLY A 618 12.35 34.09 -37.77
C GLY A 618 12.07 33.92 -36.27
N LEU A 619 11.18 32.99 -35.89
CA LEU A 619 10.88 32.73 -34.47
C LEU A 619 12.00 31.97 -33.73
N ARG A 620 12.91 31.31 -34.45
CA ARG A 620 14.07 30.63 -33.84
C ARG A 620 15.24 31.57 -33.53
N LEU A 621 15.28 32.77 -34.14
CA LEU A 621 16.32 33.79 -33.91
C LEU A 621 15.89 34.89 -32.92
N ALA A 622 14.60 35.00 -32.59
CA ALA A 622 14.10 35.96 -31.61
C ALA A 622 14.17 35.47 -30.14
N PHE A 623 14.37 34.18 -29.91
CA PHE A 623 14.48 33.59 -28.56
C PHE A 623 15.93 33.45 -28.04
N SER A 624 16.95 33.79 -28.84
CA SER A 624 18.37 33.75 -28.44
C SER A 624 18.96 35.12 -28.09
N SER A 625 18.17 36.20 -28.02
CA SER A 625 18.66 37.57 -27.80
C SER A 625 18.07 38.30 -26.58
N SER A 626 17.34 37.60 -25.68
CA SER A 626 16.78 38.21 -24.45
C SER A 626 17.40 37.71 -23.14
N PHE A 627 18.55 37.02 -23.19
CA PHE A 627 19.39 36.70 -22.02
C PHE A 627 20.80 37.29 -22.21
N SER A 628 20.89 38.60 -22.37
CA SER A 628 22.15 39.36 -22.31
C SER A 628 21.82 40.82 -22.04
N SER A 629 21.44 41.15 -20.80
CA SER A 629 21.54 42.49 -20.19
C SER A 629 20.97 42.49 -18.78
N CYS A 630 21.66 41.83 -17.84
CA CYS A 630 21.58 42.18 -16.42
C CYS A 630 22.84 41.73 -15.68
N SER A 631 24.00 42.23 -16.13
CA SER A 631 25.27 42.12 -15.42
C SER A 631 26.22 43.24 -15.85
N ALA A 632 25.89 44.50 -15.52
CA ALA A 632 26.85 45.61 -15.59
C ALA A 632 26.41 46.89 -14.82
N ILE A 633 26.17 46.79 -13.51
CA ILE A 633 26.51 47.89 -12.58
C ILE A 633 27.18 47.24 -11.37
N ARG A 634 28.49 47.03 -11.49
CA ARG A 634 29.49 46.97 -10.40
C ARG A 634 30.87 46.91 -11.07
N ARG A 635 31.42 48.08 -11.40
CA ARG A 635 32.85 48.29 -11.57
C ARG A 635 33.28 49.40 -10.62
N ALA A 636 33.99 48.98 -9.57
CA ALA A 636 35.14 49.63 -8.93
C ALA A 636 35.54 48.60 -7.86
N SER A 637 36.64 47.86 -7.97
CA SER A 637 38.01 48.38 -7.91
C SER A 637 39.03 47.33 -8.39
N ALA A 638 40.07 47.80 -9.11
CA ALA A 638 41.51 47.47 -9.05
C ALA A 638 41.97 46.01 -8.82
N LEU A 639 43.05 45.44 -9.39
CA LEU A 639 44.11 45.76 -10.37
C LEU A 639 45.04 44.53 -10.32
N ARG A 640 45.67 44.15 -11.46
CA ARG A 640 46.91 43.33 -11.59
C ARG A 640 46.81 41.84 -11.18
N ALA A 641 47.50 40.87 -11.78
CA ALA A 641 48.41 40.72 -12.91
C ALA A 641 48.40 39.20 -13.23
N ALA A 642 48.44 38.78 -14.51
CA ALA A 642 49.61 38.14 -15.16
C ALA A 642 50.34 37.10 -14.27
N SER A 643 50.64 35.87 -14.67
CA SER A 643 50.92 35.30 -15.99
C SER A 643 51.29 33.81 -15.81
N SER A 644 51.22 33.05 -16.91
CA SER A 644 52.13 31.92 -17.30
C SER A 644 52.21 30.69 -16.38
N ALA A 645 52.41 29.46 -16.84
CA ALA A 645 52.55 28.87 -18.17
C ALA A 645 52.44 27.34 -18.02
N ARG A 646 52.24 26.70 -19.17
CA ARG A 646 52.33 25.28 -19.49
C ARG A 646 53.62 24.63 -18.98
N PHE A 647 53.62 23.31 -18.74
CA PHE A 647 54.43 22.35 -19.50
C PHE A 647 54.06 20.89 -19.17
N SER A 648 54.49 20.03 -20.10
CA SER A 648 54.09 18.65 -20.44
C SER A 648 55.11 17.57 -20.04
N PHE A 649 54.80 16.31 -20.43
CA PHE A 649 55.59 15.04 -20.49
C PHE A 649 55.40 14.08 -19.29
N SER A 650 54.84 12.88 -19.50
CA SER A 650 55.45 11.59 -19.96
C SER A 650 56.47 11.05 -18.94
N SER A 651 56.69 9.76 -18.66
CA SER A 651 56.30 8.47 -19.24
C SER A 651 56.84 7.35 -18.32
N SER A 652 56.33 6.13 -18.50
CA SER A 652 57.01 4.81 -18.41
C SER A 652 57.41 4.15 -17.07
N ARG A 653 56.79 2.96 -16.88
CA ARG A 653 57.34 1.60 -16.59
C ARG A 653 58.21 1.31 -15.36
N PHE A 654 57.80 0.26 -14.61
CA PHE A 654 58.51 -0.98 -14.19
C PHE A 654 57.90 -1.47 -12.85
N LEU A 655 57.21 -2.63 -12.79
CA LEU A 655 57.66 -4.02 -12.59
C LEU A 655 57.98 -4.40 -11.12
N ALA A 656 57.29 -5.47 -10.69
CA ALA A 656 57.64 -6.49 -9.70
C ALA A 656 57.58 -6.20 -8.18
N ALA A 657 56.55 -6.80 -7.56
CA ALA A 657 56.59 -7.78 -6.47
C ALA A 657 57.62 -7.62 -5.33
N ARG A 658 57.12 -7.50 -4.09
CA ARG A 658 57.17 -8.56 -3.06
C ARG A 658 56.53 -8.12 -1.75
N ASP A 659 56.08 -9.14 -1.02
CA ASP A 659 55.43 -9.19 0.28
C ASP A 659 56.05 -8.30 1.37
N PHE A 660 55.20 -7.85 2.32
CA PHE A 660 55.38 -7.95 3.78
C PHE A 660 54.29 -7.09 4.49
N GLU A 661 53.37 -7.74 5.21
CA GLU A 661 52.80 -7.18 6.46
C GLU A 661 53.91 -7.17 7.55
N PRO A 662 53.89 -6.36 8.64
CA PRO A 662 52.72 -6.17 9.51
C PRO A 662 52.62 -4.84 10.33
N SER A 663 51.50 -4.76 11.07
CA SER A 663 51.31 -4.14 12.40
C SER A 663 51.16 -2.61 12.59
N ALA A 664 49.90 -2.22 12.82
CA ALA A 664 49.34 -1.59 14.03
C ALA A 664 49.99 -0.35 14.68
N SER A 665 49.22 0.73 14.77
CA SER A 665 49.02 1.68 15.91
C SER A 665 48.36 2.96 15.34
N ARG A 666 47.50 3.75 16.00
CA ARG A 666 46.90 3.82 17.35
C ARG A 666 45.86 4.97 17.30
N GLN A 667 44.73 4.80 18.01
CA GLN A 667 44.12 5.78 18.96
C GLN A 667 43.50 7.09 18.39
N TYR A 668 42.39 7.68 18.90
CA TYR A 668 41.62 7.53 20.15
C TYR A 668 40.30 8.40 20.12
N TRP A 669 39.22 7.89 20.75
CA TRP A 669 38.28 8.51 21.74
C TRP A 669 37.10 9.40 21.29
N SER A 670 35.83 9.00 21.50
CA SER A 670 34.94 8.97 22.72
C SER A 670 34.40 10.38 23.09
N SER A 671 33.19 10.67 23.58
CA SER A 671 32.18 10.04 24.47
C SER A 671 30.97 11.03 24.53
N LEU A 672 29.74 10.71 24.98
CA LEU A 672 29.26 10.74 26.38
C LEU A 672 27.72 10.54 26.48
N SER A 673 27.27 9.91 27.58
CA SER A 673 25.90 9.91 28.14
C SER A 673 25.75 10.96 29.27
N PRO A 674 24.57 11.07 29.91
CA PRO A 674 24.53 10.97 31.39
C PRO A 674 23.28 10.24 31.98
N ALA A 675 23.33 9.98 33.29
CA ALA A 675 22.43 9.15 34.12
C ALA A 675 21.86 9.91 35.35
N THR A 676 21.10 9.18 36.20
CA THR A 676 20.52 9.43 37.57
C THR A 676 19.07 9.97 37.62
N GLU A 677 18.12 9.58 38.50
CA GLU A 677 18.05 8.74 39.73
C GLU A 677 16.56 8.46 40.07
N HIS A 678 16.18 7.28 40.64
CA HIS A 678 15.18 7.13 41.73
C HIS A 678 15.06 5.66 42.22
N ARG A 679 14.80 5.53 43.54
CA ARG A 679 14.94 4.36 44.42
C ARG A 679 13.68 3.48 44.59
N ASP A 680 13.94 2.30 45.16
CA ASP A 680 13.12 1.41 46.02
C ASP A 680 12.06 0.49 45.35
N LEU A 681 12.33 -0.83 45.28
CA LEU A 681 11.89 -1.80 46.30
C LEU A 681 12.36 -3.24 45.99
N CYS A 682 12.45 -4.00 47.08
CA CYS A 682 12.41 -5.46 47.22
C CYS A 682 13.70 -6.29 47.30
N VAL A 683 13.67 -7.08 48.36
CA VAL A 683 14.69 -7.84 49.07
C VAL A 683 14.52 -9.32 48.73
N ARG A 684 15.67 -9.99 48.54
CA ARG A 684 16.00 -11.42 48.75
C ARG A 684 15.02 -12.50 48.30
N LEU A 685 15.54 -13.42 47.47
CA LEU A 685 15.82 -14.80 47.90
C LEU A 685 16.90 -15.42 46.97
N ARG A 686 17.98 -15.91 47.58
CA ARG A 686 19.05 -16.72 46.94
C ARG A 686 18.57 -18.17 46.83
N TRP A 687 19.00 -18.90 45.80
CA TRP A 687 19.67 -20.20 45.95
C TRP A 687 20.54 -20.52 44.73
N LEU A 688 21.74 -21.03 45.03
CA LEU A 688 22.88 -21.49 44.24
C LEU A 688 22.52 -22.73 43.37
N SER A 689 23.26 -23.24 42.38
CA SER A 689 24.48 -22.91 41.63
C SER A 689 24.69 -24.02 40.58
N SER A 690 25.50 -23.74 39.55
CA SER A 690 26.43 -24.67 38.85
C SER A 690 25.88 -25.85 38.03
N VAL A 691 26.03 -25.75 36.69
CA VAL A 691 26.08 -26.87 35.73
C VAL A 691 27.29 -26.65 34.79
N PRO A 692 28.21 -27.62 34.63
CA PRO A 692 29.13 -27.67 33.50
C PRO A 692 28.72 -28.70 32.44
N SER A 693 29.24 -28.46 31.23
CA SER A 693 28.97 -29.03 29.91
C SER A 693 29.20 -30.55 29.75
N PRO A 694 28.66 -31.18 28.67
CA PRO A 694 28.59 -32.63 28.51
C PRO A 694 29.75 -33.24 27.68
N PRO A 695 30.00 -34.56 27.74
CA PRO A 695 30.81 -35.26 26.75
C PRO A 695 29.98 -36.05 25.72
N ARG A 696 30.61 -36.20 24.55
CA ARG A 696 30.18 -36.91 23.35
C ARG A 696 30.11 -38.43 23.56
N LEU A 697 29.19 -39.10 22.86
CA LEU A 697 29.24 -40.55 22.62
C LEU A 697 28.99 -40.86 21.14
N CYS A 698 29.74 -41.84 20.65
CA CYS A 698 29.87 -42.27 19.27
C CYS A 698 29.50 -43.76 19.18
N CYS A 699 28.89 -44.16 18.06
CA CYS A 699 28.80 -45.51 17.48
C CYS A 699 28.15 -46.66 18.28
N SER A 700 27.12 -47.29 17.70
CA SER A 700 27.27 -48.56 16.95
C SER A 700 25.92 -49.12 16.44
N ARG A 701 26.05 -50.00 15.43
CA ARG A 701 25.06 -50.59 14.52
C ARG A 701 24.32 -51.80 15.09
N THR A 702 23.40 -52.33 14.24
CA THR A 702 22.79 -53.70 14.14
C THR A 702 21.37 -53.76 14.71
N SER A 703 20.26 -54.11 14.03
CA SER A 703 19.85 -54.95 12.87
C SER A 703 18.91 -56.06 13.36
N SER A 704 17.86 -56.35 12.55
CA SER A 704 16.96 -57.54 12.59
C SER A 704 15.95 -57.58 13.75
N SER A 705 14.73 -58.14 13.65
CA SER A 705 13.87 -58.65 12.57
C SER A 705 12.57 -59.15 13.21
N ALA A 706 11.43 -58.90 12.56
CA ALA A 706 10.32 -59.83 12.30
C ALA A 706 9.45 -60.45 13.41
N SER A 707 8.21 -60.72 12.96
CA SER A 707 7.14 -61.63 13.47
C SER A 707 6.20 -61.03 14.52
N SER A 708 4.97 -60.62 14.18
CA SER A 708 3.78 -61.40 13.77
C SER A 708 3.17 -62.25 14.88
N LEU A 709 1.95 -61.93 15.33
CA LEU A 709 0.87 -62.92 15.44
C LEU A 709 -0.48 -62.28 15.79
N GLN A 710 -1.48 -62.77 15.07
CA GLN A 710 -2.91 -62.52 15.15
C GLN A 710 -3.50 -62.95 16.51
N ARG A 711 -4.60 -62.31 16.94
CA ARG A 711 -5.94 -62.93 17.09
C ARG A 711 -6.94 -61.94 17.70
N SER A 712 -8.06 -61.78 17.00
CA SER A 712 -9.35 -61.24 17.44
C SER A 712 -10.20 -62.39 18.04
N PRO A 713 -11.52 -62.22 18.32
CA PRO A 713 -12.23 -61.19 19.09
C PRO A 713 -13.23 -61.82 20.13
N SER A 714 -13.84 -61.02 21.00
CA SER A 714 -15.15 -61.31 21.65
C SER A 714 -15.63 -60.04 22.38
N THR A 715 -16.64 -59.33 21.84
CA THR A 715 -18.08 -59.39 22.14
C THR A 715 -18.52 -58.74 23.45
N SER A 716 -19.47 -57.80 23.29
CA SER A 716 -20.57 -57.43 24.20
C SER A 716 -20.18 -56.70 25.49
N ALA A 717 -20.94 -55.76 26.06
CA ALA A 717 -22.17 -55.05 25.71
C ALA A 717 -22.36 -53.93 26.75
N ARG A 718 -23.21 -52.95 26.40
CA ARG A 718 -24.14 -52.21 27.29
C ARG A 718 -23.56 -51.45 28.49
N SER A 719 -23.53 -50.12 28.39
CA SER A 719 -24.57 -49.20 28.88
C SER A 719 -24.45 -48.88 30.37
N VAL A 720 -24.32 -47.60 30.70
CA VAL A 720 -25.32 -46.82 31.45
C VAL A 720 -24.70 -45.47 31.82
N ALA A 721 -25.50 -44.44 31.62
CA ALA A 721 -25.26 -43.05 31.97
C ALA A 721 -25.14 -42.84 33.49
N GLY A 722 -24.37 -41.83 33.90
CA GLY A 722 -24.27 -41.41 35.29
C GLY A 722 -23.53 -40.08 35.45
N SER A 723 -24.29 -39.00 35.28
CA SER A 723 -24.15 -37.69 35.93
C SER A 723 -22.88 -37.40 36.76
N TYR A 724 -22.15 -36.34 36.39
CA TYR A 724 -21.35 -35.56 37.34
C TYR A 724 -21.77 -34.09 37.31
N ALA A 725 -22.31 -33.65 38.44
CA ALA A 725 -22.43 -32.27 38.85
C ALA A 725 -21.62 -32.08 40.15
N LYS A 726 -21.20 -30.84 40.41
CA LYS A 726 -20.47 -30.27 41.56
C LYS A 726 -18.95 -30.15 41.37
N SER A 727 -18.42 -28.96 41.09
CA SER A 727 -18.22 -27.77 41.96
C SER A 727 -16.92 -27.89 42.77
N ILE A 728 -15.91 -27.07 42.46
CA ILE A 728 -15.56 -25.78 43.10
C ILE A 728 -14.38 -25.94 44.08
N THR A 729 -13.38 -25.09 43.85
CA THR A 729 -12.25 -24.63 44.70
C THR A 729 -11.23 -25.66 45.24
N LEU A 730 -9.99 -25.50 44.80
CA LEU A 730 -9.00 -24.65 45.47
C LEU A 730 -8.07 -23.99 44.45
#